data_AF-A0A9W3BP43-F1
#
_entry.id   AF-A0A9W3BP43-F1
#
_cell.length_a   1.000
_cell.length_b   1.000
_cell.length_c   1.000
_cell.angle_alpha   90.00
_cell.angle_beta   90.00
_cell.angle_gamma   90.00
#
_symmetry.space_group_name_H-M   'P 1'
#
loop_
_entity.id
_entity.type
_entity.pdbx_description
1 polymer ?
#
loop_
_entity_poly.entity_id
_entity_poly.type
_entity_poly.pdbx_seq_one_letter_code
_entity_poly.pdbx_strand_id
1 'polypeptide(L)'
;MALLQLLVLTSTILATSALRCPMMDLTFILDQSENARAAASSNKTDISKNFDILESQLYAIFSHQLVTSNINSIVGIGAYGYSANDSQEIIPYWTSPDKAGIFLRTLRLLPPSGSWTYAGLRNVVLGPRYANSFLFLVTSQGSGSNSRRLSTYNEVDRLKRLGWTITLLVMQSDNPFDLTELAYISNPQNYSVIADQPTSYYGLAREVIRIINSTCNLPDSPSASTTTTTTTTTTTTTTTTPTTRTTTTSTTTKSTGLCSQCLYEIGYNYDSDPQYCDTFYQCVPNSQPIRKLCPAGTFWDGSQCNHIDMARCSKAACDGTTQNATYPSGRCCNKYYQCYNGRLYERMCPIDFFYDSATRNCQRSSNKFEICEAVGRFECDVVRTPATTVAPSLPRCYGYSADPTGNPCSYTYGGYTFRTAPGTVWSQSACSLVMDSLNSCSTSAINSRAFEATNSTCNANFLATYNDGSKAVFSERANSYMNIYATLQEVLLANNALTYDASMVSPYFYYYFFANRDFVLNSAFRVRFRVQNGVNGTTYDLLSNSYCSVCPDTIRFTVTQLTTTSFVVSASFVTTEGLAVQTSAVIANVSPNNFLEVTVVYGDRSVYGRLYELNSSLVVVRTVNFATVSKTAGVRIATNKCGLQLGRGPSYHFVGLIDEFAVYEQCKNIDEAFRI
;
A
#
# COMPACT_ATOMS: atom_id res chain seq x y z
N MET A 1 -34.23 -23.45 60.04
CA MET A 1 -33.31 -24.60 59.91
C MET A 1 -33.68 -25.31 58.62
N ALA A 2 -33.17 -24.91 57.45
CA ALA A 2 -31.77 -24.90 56.97
C ALA A 2 -31.25 -26.31 56.66
N LEU A 3 -31.26 -26.69 55.38
CA LEU A 3 -30.28 -27.48 54.58
C LEU A 3 -31.00 -27.99 53.32
N LEU A 4 -31.21 -27.17 52.29
CA LEU A 4 -30.33 -26.99 51.12
C LEU A 4 -29.69 -28.30 50.59
N GLN A 5 -30.37 -28.88 49.61
CA GLN A 5 -29.81 -29.81 48.62
C GLN A 5 -28.89 -29.05 47.63
N LEU A 6 -28.03 -29.81 46.96
CA LEU A 6 -27.16 -29.47 45.81
C LEU A 6 -25.71 -29.07 46.14
N LEU A 7 -24.82 -30.07 46.08
CA LEU A 7 -23.37 -29.88 45.93
C LEU A 7 -22.86 -30.89 44.91
N VAL A 8 -23.05 -30.56 43.63
CA VAL A 8 -22.22 -31.09 42.52
C VAL A 8 -21.32 -29.93 42.12
N LEU A 9 -20.09 -29.94 42.67
CA LEU A 9 -19.06 -28.98 42.33
C LEU A 9 -18.47 -29.37 40.98
N THR A 10 -18.99 -28.81 39.89
CA THR A 10 -18.30 -28.82 38.60
C THR A 10 -17.14 -27.82 38.67
N SER A 11 -15.94 -28.33 38.92
CA SER A 11 -14.70 -27.60 38.74
C SER A 11 -14.49 -27.32 37.25
N THR A 12 -15.05 -26.23 36.74
CA THR A 12 -14.59 -25.66 35.46
C THR A 12 -13.22 -25.07 35.69
N ILE A 13 -12.18 -25.87 35.46
CA ILE A 13 -10.83 -25.36 35.22
C ILE A 13 -10.91 -24.59 33.91
N LEU A 14 -11.03 -23.26 34.00
CA LEU A 14 -10.62 -22.36 32.93
C LEU A 14 -9.13 -22.59 32.73
N ALA A 15 -8.79 -23.49 31.82
CA ALA A 15 -7.47 -23.52 31.22
C ALA A 15 -7.36 -22.26 30.36
N THR A 16 -6.97 -21.14 30.96
CA THR A 16 -6.35 -20.06 30.20
C THR A 16 -5.08 -20.66 29.61
N SER A 17 -5.08 -20.92 28.30
CA SER A 17 -3.86 -21.27 27.59
C SER A 17 -2.92 -20.06 27.69
N ALA A 18 -2.08 -20.03 28.72
CA ALA A 18 -1.01 -19.06 28.82
C ALA A 18 -0.12 -19.24 27.59
N LEU A 19 -0.06 -18.20 26.74
CA LEU A 19 0.78 -18.20 25.55
C LEU A 19 2.23 -18.41 26.01
N ARG A 20 2.85 -19.54 25.63
CA ARG A 20 4.25 -19.85 25.99
C ARG A 20 5.14 -19.49 24.80
N CYS A 21 5.93 -18.43 24.92
CA CYS A 21 6.96 -18.17 23.92
C CYS A 21 8.22 -18.98 24.27
N PRO A 22 8.93 -19.55 23.29
CA PRO A 22 10.22 -20.16 23.55
C PRO A 22 11.24 -19.11 23.98
N MET A 23 12.35 -19.54 24.60
CA MET A 23 13.46 -18.64 24.91
C MET A 23 14.04 -18.04 23.62
N MET A 24 14.28 -16.73 23.62
CA MET A 24 14.74 -15.98 22.45
C MET A 24 15.53 -14.73 22.88
N ASP A 25 16.44 -14.29 22.02
CA ASP A 25 17.06 -12.97 22.12
C ASP A 25 16.52 -12.05 21.03
N LEU A 26 16.30 -10.78 21.37
CA LEU A 26 15.93 -9.72 20.43
C LEU A 26 17.11 -8.76 20.32
N THR A 27 17.82 -8.81 19.21
CA THR A 27 18.95 -7.91 18.94
C THR A 27 18.56 -6.91 17.85
N PHE A 28 18.79 -5.62 18.09
CA PHE A 28 18.46 -4.56 17.15
C PHE A 28 19.72 -3.87 16.61
N ILE A 29 19.79 -3.68 15.31
CA ILE A 29 20.77 -2.84 14.64
C ILE A 29 20.02 -1.63 14.09
N LEU A 30 20.29 -0.46 14.65
CA LEU A 30 19.50 0.74 14.47
C LEU A 30 20.28 1.77 13.65
N ASP A 31 19.75 2.12 12.49
CA ASP A 31 20.27 3.19 11.66
C ASP A 31 20.09 4.53 12.37
N GLN A 32 21.19 5.25 12.56
CA GLN A 32 21.24 6.57 13.20
C GLN A 32 21.72 7.66 12.24
N SER A 33 21.67 7.40 10.93
CA SER A 33 21.96 8.39 9.88
C SER A 33 21.03 9.61 9.96
N GLU A 34 21.37 10.67 9.23
CA GLU A 34 20.54 11.88 9.14
C GLU A 34 19.11 11.60 8.67
N ASN A 35 18.92 10.62 7.78
CA ASN A 35 17.61 10.27 7.24
C ASN A 35 16.82 9.40 8.21
N ALA A 36 17.49 8.48 8.90
CA ALA A 36 16.88 7.72 9.99
C ALA A 36 16.45 8.66 11.12
N ARG A 37 17.31 9.61 11.51
CA ARG A 37 16.96 10.64 12.50
C ARG A 37 15.76 11.46 12.06
N ALA A 38 15.75 11.92 10.80
CA ALA A 38 14.64 12.70 10.28
C ALA A 38 13.31 11.93 10.30
N ALA A 39 13.33 10.63 10.01
CA ALA A 39 12.14 9.76 10.04
C ALA A 39 11.76 9.28 11.45
N ALA A 40 12.71 9.25 12.39
CA ALA A 40 12.50 8.72 13.74
C ALA A 40 12.21 9.82 14.79
N SER A 41 12.06 11.07 14.39
CA SER A 41 11.88 12.22 15.30
C SER A 41 10.56 12.93 15.03
N SER A 42 9.81 13.25 16.09
CA SER A 42 8.55 13.99 16.01
C SER A 42 8.76 15.46 15.60
N ASN A 43 9.95 16.00 15.86
CA ASN A 43 10.36 17.33 15.43
C ASN A 43 11.83 17.34 14.97
N LYS A 44 12.06 17.64 13.68
CA LYS A 44 13.40 17.62 13.06
C LYS A 44 14.30 18.78 13.51
N THR A 45 13.74 19.85 14.10
CA THR A 45 14.51 21.04 14.51
C THR A 45 14.85 21.06 16.01
N ASP A 46 14.22 20.21 16.81
CA ASP A 46 14.47 20.09 18.25
C ASP A 46 15.33 18.87 18.54
N ILE A 47 16.60 19.11 18.90
CA ILE A 47 17.59 18.06 19.20
C ILE A 47 17.11 17.16 20.36
N SER A 48 16.30 17.67 21.29
CA SER A 48 15.75 16.88 22.39
C SER A 48 14.73 15.82 21.94
N LYS A 49 14.19 15.98 20.72
CA LYS A 49 13.23 15.08 20.07
C LYS A 49 13.88 14.11 19.09
N ASN A 50 15.22 14.13 18.96
CA ASN A 50 15.92 13.17 18.13
C ASN A 50 15.59 11.73 18.56
N PHE A 51 15.10 10.93 17.61
CA PHE A 51 14.73 9.52 17.78
C PHE A 51 13.58 9.25 18.78
N ASP A 52 12.81 10.25 19.20
CA ASP A 52 11.75 10.06 20.20
C ASP A 52 10.63 9.11 19.73
N ILE A 53 10.36 9.04 18.42
CA ILE A 53 9.45 8.06 17.84
C ILE A 53 10.04 6.66 17.95
N LEU A 54 11.29 6.46 17.54
CA LEU A 54 11.97 5.16 17.63
C LEU A 54 12.07 4.69 19.09
N GLU A 55 12.40 5.59 20.01
CA GLU A 55 12.42 5.33 21.45
C GLU A 55 11.06 4.85 21.95
N SER A 56 9.98 5.54 21.59
CA SER A 56 8.62 5.14 21.94
C SER A 56 8.26 3.75 21.39
N GLN A 57 8.63 3.45 20.15
CA GLN A 57 8.37 2.14 19.54
C GLN A 57 9.16 1.01 20.20
N LEU A 58 10.44 1.22 20.50
CA LEU A 58 11.26 0.25 21.22
C LEU A 58 10.72 0.03 22.64
N TYR A 59 10.30 1.10 23.32
CA TYR A 59 9.68 0.99 24.64
C TYR A 59 8.37 0.16 24.59
N ALA A 60 7.55 0.37 23.57
CA ALA A 60 6.33 -0.42 23.36
C ALA A 60 6.62 -1.91 23.10
N ILE A 61 7.70 -2.23 22.37
CA ILE A 61 8.16 -3.62 22.19
C ILE A 61 8.57 -4.21 23.53
N PHE A 62 9.43 -3.52 24.27
CA PHE A 62 10.04 -4.04 25.50
C PHE A 62 9.03 -4.20 26.63
N SER A 63 7.95 -3.42 26.62
CA SER A 63 6.87 -3.48 27.61
C SER A 63 5.74 -4.44 27.23
N HIS A 64 5.78 -5.03 26.03
CA HIS A 64 4.70 -5.88 25.55
C HIS A 64 4.63 -7.21 26.31
N GLN A 65 3.42 -7.70 26.60
CA GLN A 65 3.20 -8.92 27.38
C GLN A 65 3.95 -10.16 26.84
N LEU A 66 4.11 -10.30 25.53
CA LEU A 66 4.87 -11.42 24.93
C LEU A 66 6.35 -11.40 25.29
N VAL A 67 6.87 -10.22 25.61
CA VAL A 67 8.26 -9.96 25.94
C VAL A 67 8.46 -9.95 27.47
N THR A 68 7.49 -9.41 28.24
CA THR A 68 7.59 -9.23 29.70
C THR A 68 6.96 -10.32 30.56
N SER A 69 5.87 -10.97 30.12
CA SER A 69 5.07 -11.88 30.97
C SER A 69 5.52 -13.34 30.97
N ASN A 70 6.68 -13.65 30.38
CA ASN A 70 7.16 -15.03 30.28
C ASN A 70 7.88 -15.48 31.54
N ILE A 71 7.10 -15.96 32.51
CA ILE A 71 7.59 -16.47 33.81
C ILE A 71 8.54 -17.69 33.63
N ASN A 72 8.53 -18.35 32.45
CA ASN A 72 9.37 -19.51 32.12
C ASN A 72 10.27 -19.34 30.87
N SER A 73 10.29 -18.17 30.20
CA SER A 73 11.18 -17.95 29.05
C SER A 73 11.93 -16.62 29.14
N ILE A 74 13.26 -16.71 29.09
CA ILE A 74 14.13 -15.56 29.23
C ILE A 74 14.23 -14.88 27.86
N VAL A 75 13.66 -13.68 27.73
CA VAL A 75 13.91 -12.81 26.58
C VAL A 75 15.09 -11.90 26.89
N GLY A 76 16.17 -12.00 26.11
CA GLY A 76 17.30 -11.08 26.20
C GLY A 76 17.20 -9.96 25.17
N ILE A 77 17.43 -8.70 25.54
CA ILE A 77 17.43 -7.56 24.61
C ILE A 77 18.86 -7.04 24.44
N GLY A 78 19.24 -6.72 23.20
CA GLY A 78 20.47 -6.01 22.86
C GLY A 78 20.24 -5.04 21.70
N ALA A 79 21.02 -3.97 21.62
CA ALA A 79 20.90 -3.02 20.52
C ALA A 79 22.21 -2.29 20.24
N TYR A 80 22.51 -2.10 18.95
CA TYR A 80 23.60 -1.26 18.46
C TYR A 80 23.07 -0.19 17.51
N GLY A 81 23.59 1.02 17.65
CA GLY A 81 23.35 2.12 16.73
C GLY A 81 24.51 2.28 15.77
N TYR A 82 24.26 2.72 14.54
CA TYR A 82 25.34 3.06 13.60
C TYR A 82 25.05 4.32 12.80
N SER A 83 26.11 5.04 12.46
CA SER A 83 26.09 6.27 11.69
C SER A 83 27.45 6.43 11.03
N ALA A 84 27.51 6.44 9.70
CA ALA A 84 28.73 6.35 8.91
C ALA A 84 29.58 5.15 9.38
N ASN A 85 30.88 5.35 9.56
CA ASN A 85 31.77 4.31 10.05
C ASN A 85 31.65 4.10 11.56
N ASP A 86 30.91 4.96 12.26
CA ASP A 86 30.79 4.92 13.70
C ASP A 86 29.62 4.06 14.12
N SER A 87 29.75 3.50 15.31
CA SER A 87 28.81 2.52 15.82
C SER A 87 28.93 2.46 17.32
N GLN A 88 27.80 2.37 18.02
CA GLN A 88 27.75 2.37 19.47
C GLN A 88 26.85 1.27 20.00
N GLU A 89 27.20 0.71 21.16
CA GLU A 89 26.26 -0.10 21.92
C GLU A 89 25.21 0.82 22.55
N ILE A 90 23.94 0.55 22.26
CA ILE A 90 22.81 1.25 22.86
C ILE A 90 22.36 0.47 24.09
N ILE A 91 22.06 -0.82 23.90
CA ILE A 91 21.59 -1.72 24.96
C ILE A 91 22.58 -2.89 25.04
N PRO A 92 23.23 -3.11 26.20
CA PRO A 92 24.10 -4.26 26.39
C PRO A 92 23.37 -5.57 26.10
N TYR A 93 24.08 -6.55 25.53
CA TYR A 93 23.49 -7.84 25.22
C TYR A 93 22.78 -8.48 26.42
N TRP A 94 21.63 -9.09 26.12
CA TRP A 94 20.85 -9.89 27.05
C TRP A 94 20.33 -9.12 28.27
N THR A 95 20.16 -7.81 28.11
CA THR A 95 19.45 -6.97 29.08
C THR A 95 18.01 -7.47 29.21
N SER A 96 17.51 -7.57 30.44
CA SER A 96 16.12 -7.95 30.68
C SER A 96 15.16 -6.88 30.11
N PRO A 97 13.98 -7.26 29.58
CA PRO A 97 13.06 -6.31 28.94
C PRO A 97 12.71 -5.09 29.80
N ASP A 98 12.43 -5.31 31.09
CA ASP A 98 12.09 -4.25 32.05
C ASP A 98 13.21 -3.22 32.27
N LYS A 99 14.46 -3.57 31.94
CA LYS A 99 15.64 -2.70 32.08
C LYS A 99 16.10 -2.08 30.77
N ALA A 100 15.66 -2.63 29.63
CA ALA A 100 16.10 -2.21 28.31
C ALA A 100 15.76 -0.74 27.99
N GLY A 101 14.60 -0.27 28.46
CA GLY A 101 14.15 1.11 28.23
C GLY A 101 15.09 2.20 28.79
N ILE A 102 15.80 1.93 29.90
CA ILE A 102 16.69 2.90 30.55
C ILE A 102 17.86 3.31 29.65
N PHE A 103 18.25 2.42 28.74
CA PHE A 103 19.38 2.59 27.83
C PHE A 103 19.01 3.34 26.54
N LEU A 104 17.73 3.53 26.23
CA LEU A 104 17.30 4.15 24.97
C LEU A 104 17.74 5.62 24.82
N ARG A 105 18.02 6.31 25.93
CA ARG A 105 18.63 7.66 25.91
C ARG A 105 19.94 7.73 25.11
N THR A 106 20.66 6.60 24.99
CA THR A 106 21.91 6.48 24.22
C THR A 106 21.69 6.68 22.71
N LEU A 107 20.46 6.51 22.20
CA LEU A 107 20.11 6.77 20.79
C LEU A 107 20.48 8.19 20.33
N ARG A 108 20.59 9.16 21.24
CA ARG A 108 20.86 10.56 20.86
C ARG A 108 22.34 10.90 20.78
N LEU A 109 23.24 9.97 21.12
CA LEU A 109 24.66 10.25 21.30
C LEU A 109 25.50 10.14 20.02
N LEU A 110 25.13 9.29 19.06
CA LEU A 110 25.86 9.21 17.79
C LEU A 110 25.52 10.41 16.89
N PRO A 111 26.54 11.16 16.41
CA PRO A 111 26.34 12.17 15.40
C PRO A 111 25.77 11.53 14.11
N PRO A 112 24.70 12.07 13.51
CA PRO A 112 24.09 11.51 12.31
C PRO A 112 24.91 11.89 11.08
N SER A 113 25.32 10.87 10.32
CA SER A 113 26.12 11.01 9.12
C SER A 113 26.06 9.70 8.35
N GLY A 114 25.35 9.60 7.23
CA GLY A 114 25.28 8.41 6.36
C GLY A 114 24.82 7.11 7.02
N SER A 115 24.16 6.24 6.27
CA SER A 115 23.87 4.88 6.72
C SER A 115 24.95 3.95 6.16
N TRP A 116 25.90 3.45 6.96
CA TRP A 116 26.84 2.41 6.49
C TRP A 116 26.54 1.11 7.24
N THR A 117 25.70 0.27 6.65
CA THR A 117 25.07 -0.89 7.30
C THR A 117 26.10 -1.82 7.97
N TYR A 118 27.25 -2.04 7.34
CA TYR A 118 28.33 -2.88 7.89
C TYR A 118 28.85 -2.39 9.26
N ALA A 119 28.81 -1.08 9.55
CA ALA A 119 29.29 -0.53 10.81
C ALA A 119 28.41 -0.93 12.00
N GLY A 120 27.11 -1.11 11.78
CA GLY A 120 26.21 -1.69 12.78
C GLY A 120 26.42 -3.19 12.94
N LEU A 121 26.53 -3.92 11.83
CA LEU A 121 26.66 -5.38 11.82
C LEU A 121 27.96 -5.89 12.46
N ARG A 122 29.08 -5.17 12.31
CA ARG A 122 30.39 -5.59 12.85
C ARG A 122 30.44 -5.70 14.37
N ASN A 123 29.57 -4.98 15.09
CA ASN A 123 29.52 -5.03 16.56
C ASN A 123 28.80 -6.27 17.10
N VAL A 124 28.06 -6.98 16.23
CA VAL A 124 27.47 -8.26 16.59
C VAL A 124 28.56 -9.33 16.49
N VAL A 125 29.25 -9.56 17.60
CA VAL A 125 30.38 -10.50 17.69
C VAL A 125 30.00 -11.85 18.31
N LEU A 126 28.84 -11.92 18.96
CA LEU A 126 28.30 -13.14 19.58
C LEU A 126 27.17 -13.72 18.74
N GLY A 127 27.05 -15.05 18.71
CA GLY A 127 25.90 -15.75 18.13
C GLY A 127 24.66 -15.67 19.03
N PRO A 128 23.47 -16.06 18.53
CA PRO A 128 22.26 -16.13 19.34
C PRO A 128 22.36 -17.20 20.43
N ARG A 129 21.82 -16.96 21.63
CA ARG A 129 21.78 -18.00 22.69
C ARG A 129 20.74 -19.08 22.42
N TYR A 130 19.72 -18.76 21.63
CA TYR A 130 18.59 -19.64 21.36
C TYR A 130 18.29 -19.68 19.87
N ALA A 131 17.75 -20.82 19.40
CA ALA A 131 17.39 -21.00 17.99
C ALA A 131 16.28 -20.03 17.52
N ASN A 132 15.46 -19.53 18.44
CA ASN A 132 14.35 -18.62 18.17
C ASN A 132 14.73 -17.14 18.32
N SER A 133 16.02 -16.83 18.41
CA SER A 133 16.51 -15.45 18.52
C SER A 133 16.44 -14.70 17.19
N PHE A 134 16.16 -13.40 17.26
CA PHE A 134 16.02 -12.49 16.12
C PHE A 134 17.11 -11.42 16.13
N LEU A 135 17.68 -11.17 14.95
CA LEU A 135 18.50 -10.00 14.68
C LEU A 135 17.75 -9.07 13.73
N PHE A 136 17.15 -8.01 14.28
CA PHE A 136 16.43 -7.00 13.51
C PHE A 136 17.41 -5.94 13.01
N LEU A 137 17.52 -5.78 11.70
CA LEU A 137 18.17 -4.63 11.10
C LEU A 137 17.11 -3.60 10.73
N VAL A 138 17.11 -2.46 11.41
CA VAL A 138 16.20 -1.35 11.18
C VAL A 138 16.95 -0.25 10.44
N THR A 139 16.66 -0.06 9.15
CA THR A 139 17.37 0.90 8.29
C THR A 139 16.43 1.74 7.45
N SER A 140 16.87 2.97 7.12
CA SER A 140 16.10 3.90 6.30
C SER A 140 16.58 4.05 4.86
N GLN A 141 17.73 3.45 4.49
CA GLN A 141 18.35 3.67 3.16
C GLN A 141 19.41 2.65 2.73
N GLY A 142 20.15 1.99 3.64
CA GLY A 142 21.34 1.19 3.28
C GLY A 142 22.59 2.00 2.86
N SER A 143 23.66 1.33 2.43
CA SER A 143 25.02 1.89 2.35
C SER A 143 25.31 2.87 1.20
N GLY A 144 24.56 2.80 0.11
CA GLY A 144 24.59 3.76 -1.00
C GLY A 144 25.87 3.77 -1.84
N SER A 145 26.82 2.85 -1.64
CA SER A 145 28.03 2.72 -2.47
C SER A 145 28.53 1.27 -2.57
N ASN A 146 29.13 0.92 -3.71
CA ASN A 146 29.59 -0.46 -3.98
C ASN A 146 30.63 -0.96 -2.97
N SER A 147 31.58 -0.11 -2.55
CA SER A 147 32.62 -0.50 -1.59
C SER A 147 32.04 -0.82 -0.22
N ARG A 148 31.08 0.00 0.26
CA ARG A 148 30.39 -0.22 1.53
C ARG A 148 29.46 -1.42 1.46
N ARG A 149 28.81 -1.62 0.31
CA ARG A 149 27.96 -2.77 0.04
C ARG A 149 28.73 -4.08 0.17
N LEU A 150 29.94 -4.14 -0.39
CA LEU A 150 30.83 -5.29 -0.25
C LEU A 150 31.24 -5.55 1.22
N SER A 151 31.53 -4.49 1.99
CA SER A 151 31.76 -4.61 3.43
C SER A 151 30.53 -5.16 4.16
N THR A 152 29.33 -4.71 3.81
CA THR A 152 28.07 -5.22 4.38
C THR A 152 27.90 -6.69 4.06
N TYR A 153 28.21 -7.14 2.84
CA TYR A 153 28.11 -8.55 2.46
C TYR A 153 28.99 -9.43 3.33
N ASN A 154 30.25 -9.01 3.55
CA ASN A 154 31.19 -9.73 4.40
C ASN A 154 30.67 -9.86 5.84
N GLU A 155 30.07 -8.80 6.39
CA GLU A 155 29.49 -8.83 7.73
C GLU A 155 28.22 -9.68 7.81
N VAL A 156 27.32 -9.60 6.82
CA VAL A 156 26.14 -10.47 6.72
C VAL A 156 26.54 -11.94 6.71
N ASP A 157 27.52 -12.31 5.89
CA ASP A 157 28.02 -13.69 5.81
C ASP A 157 28.69 -14.14 7.11
N ARG A 158 29.41 -13.23 7.79
CA ARG A 158 29.98 -13.50 9.13
C ARG A 158 28.87 -13.77 10.14
N LEU A 159 27.80 -12.99 10.15
CA LEU A 159 26.68 -13.16 11.08
C LEU A 159 25.89 -14.43 10.82
N LYS A 160 25.67 -14.78 9.54
CA LYS A 160 25.09 -16.08 9.16
C LYS A 160 25.93 -17.24 9.69
N ARG A 161 27.27 -17.16 9.61
CA ARG A 161 28.18 -18.16 10.21
C ARG A 161 28.12 -18.20 11.74
N LEU A 162 27.79 -17.10 12.40
CA LEU A 162 27.53 -17.06 13.84
C LEU A 162 26.16 -17.61 14.24
N GLY A 163 25.32 -17.98 13.26
CA GLY A 163 24.00 -18.57 13.50
C GLY A 163 22.85 -17.56 13.52
N TRP A 164 23.09 -16.29 13.17
CA TRP A 164 22.02 -15.30 13.09
C TRP A 164 21.23 -15.40 11.79
N THR A 165 19.90 -15.26 11.93
CA THR A 165 19.02 -14.89 10.81
C THR A 165 18.70 -13.41 10.92
N ILE A 166 19.01 -12.64 9.88
CA ILE A 166 18.78 -11.19 9.86
C ILE A 166 17.36 -10.92 9.34
N THR A 167 16.54 -10.31 10.18
CA THR A 167 15.22 -9.80 9.81
C THR A 167 15.34 -8.34 9.45
N LEU A 168 15.09 -8.03 8.18
CA LEU A 168 15.24 -6.67 7.66
C LEU A 168 13.92 -5.90 7.81
N LEU A 169 13.98 -4.78 8.53
CA LEU A 169 12.89 -3.83 8.71
C LEU A 169 13.27 -2.51 8.06
N VAL A 170 12.62 -2.20 6.94
CA VAL A 170 12.95 -1.02 6.14
C VAL A 170 11.97 0.10 6.46
N MET A 171 12.51 1.23 6.94
CA MET A 171 11.73 2.41 7.32
C MET A 171 11.68 3.42 6.17
N GLN A 172 10.51 3.94 5.85
CA GLN A 172 10.39 4.97 4.81
C GLN A 172 11.10 6.26 5.23
N SER A 173 12.04 6.73 4.40
CA SER A 173 12.70 8.03 4.54
C SER A 173 12.69 8.81 3.22
N ASP A 174 13.20 10.04 3.26
CA ASP A 174 13.28 10.94 2.11
C ASP A 174 14.28 10.45 1.04
N ASN A 175 15.15 9.48 1.37
CA ASN A 175 16.17 8.95 0.48
C ASN A 175 15.84 7.55 -0.07
N PRO A 176 16.26 7.25 -1.31
CA PRO A 176 16.04 5.95 -1.92
C PRO A 176 16.82 4.85 -1.19
N PHE A 177 16.22 3.66 -1.15
CA PHE A 177 16.86 2.48 -0.59
C PHE A 177 17.91 1.90 -1.53
N ASP A 178 19.02 1.44 -0.97
CA ASP A 178 20.00 0.59 -1.65
C ASP A 178 19.45 -0.83 -1.80
N LEU A 179 18.53 -1.01 -2.75
CA LEU A 179 17.85 -2.28 -2.98
C LEU A 179 18.81 -3.44 -3.31
N THR A 180 19.99 -3.13 -3.85
CA THR A 180 21.02 -4.14 -4.12
C THR A 180 21.60 -4.67 -2.82
N GLU A 181 21.89 -3.78 -1.86
CA GLU A 181 22.34 -4.19 -0.52
C GLU A 181 21.25 -4.95 0.23
N LEU A 182 20.02 -4.40 0.24
CA LEU A 182 18.91 -4.94 1.01
C LEU A 182 18.50 -6.34 0.55
N ALA A 183 18.49 -6.60 -0.76
CA ALA A 183 18.19 -7.91 -1.33
C ALA A 183 19.24 -8.99 -0.99
N TYR A 184 20.47 -8.58 -0.66
CA TYR A 184 21.51 -9.52 -0.21
C TYR A 184 21.41 -9.83 1.29
N ILE A 185 21.08 -8.83 2.11
CA ILE A 185 20.93 -8.97 3.57
C ILE A 185 19.81 -9.97 3.90
N SER A 186 18.66 -9.83 3.24
CA SER A 186 17.49 -10.70 3.42
C SER A 186 16.87 -11.05 2.06
N ASN A 187 16.31 -12.25 1.94
CA ASN A 187 15.57 -12.66 0.74
C ASN A 187 14.44 -11.65 0.46
N PRO A 188 14.24 -11.16 -0.77
CA PRO A 188 13.22 -10.16 -1.10
C PRO A 188 11.76 -10.52 -0.75
N GLN A 189 11.48 -11.77 -0.40
CA GLN A 189 10.19 -12.23 0.14
C GLN A 189 10.03 -12.03 1.66
N ASN A 190 11.09 -11.66 2.39
CA ASN A 190 11.18 -11.73 3.87
C ASN A 190 11.59 -10.41 4.55
N TYR A 191 11.50 -9.26 3.88
CA TYR A 191 11.68 -7.96 4.55
C TYR A 191 10.37 -7.21 4.66
N SER A 192 10.09 -6.66 5.84
CA SER A 192 8.87 -5.89 6.09
C SER A 192 9.15 -4.41 5.86
N VAL A 193 8.48 -3.82 4.88
CA VAL A 193 8.44 -2.36 4.71
C VAL A 193 7.33 -1.84 5.60
N ILE A 194 7.69 -1.05 6.62
CA ILE A 194 6.72 -0.44 7.52
C ILE A 194 6.32 0.91 6.89
N ALA A 195 5.22 0.90 6.13
CA ALA A 195 4.78 2.03 5.30
C ALA A 195 3.43 2.60 5.76
N ASP A 196 3.19 2.66 7.07
CA ASP A 196 1.91 3.12 7.61
C ASP A 196 1.69 4.64 7.56
N GLN A 197 2.71 5.44 7.21
CA GLN A 197 2.64 6.89 6.97
C GLN A 197 3.82 7.34 6.09
N PRO A 198 3.74 8.48 5.36
CA PRO A 198 4.91 9.05 4.72
C PRO A 198 5.85 9.56 5.81
N THR A 199 7.01 8.91 5.95
CA THR A 199 8.12 9.26 6.87
C THR A 199 7.86 8.99 8.35
N SER A 200 7.81 7.73 8.79
CA SER A 200 8.04 7.48 10.23
C SER A 200 8.38 6.04 10.60
N TYR A 201 9.01 5.91 11.78
CA TYR A 201 9.19 4.66 12.51
C TYR A 201 7.89 4.17 13.20
N TYR A 202 6.74 4.86 13.06
CA TYR A 202 5.47 4.40 13.64
C TYR A 202 5.05 3.05 13.02
N GLY A 203 4.67 2.10 13.88
CA GLY A 203 4.32 0.74 13.47
C GLY A 203 5.47 -0.26 13.58
N LEU A 204 6.70 0.19 13.89
CA LEU A 204 7.83 -0.69 14.23
C LEU A 204 7.45 -1.67 15.34
N ALA A 205 6.83 -1.18 16.42
CA ALA A 205 6.42 -2.02 17.52
C ALA A 205 5.44 -3.11 17.08
N ARG A 206 4.43 -2.74 16.30
CA ARG A 206 3.43 -3.67 15.78
C ARG A 206 4.07 -4.78 14.94
N GLU A 207 5.01 -4.44 14.07
CA GLU A 207 5.64 -5.42 13.18
C GLU A 207 6.59 -6.36 13.92
N VAL A 208 7.39 -5.84 14.85
CA VAL A 208 8.25 -6.67 15.71
C VAL A 208 7.41 -7.60 16.57
N ILE A 209 6.33 -7.10 17.18
CA ILE A 209 5.41 -7.92 17.98
C ILE A 209 4.70 -8.98 17.12
N ARG A 210 4.35 -8.67 15.87
CA ARG A 210 3.78 -9.66 14.93
C ARG A 210 4.75 -10.83 14.69
N ILE A 211 6.04 -10.54 14.49
CA ILE A 211 7.08 -11.55 14.23
C ILE A 211 7.34 -12.40 15.49
N ILE A 212 7.40 -11.77 16.65
CA ILE A 212 7.51 -12.48 17.93
C ILE A 212 6.30 -13.39 18.14
N ASN A 213 5.08 -12.88 17.89
CA ASN A 213 3.85 -13.64 18.06
C ASN A 213 3.79 -14.87 17.14
N SER A 214 4.30 -14.80 15.89
CA SER A 214 4.37 -16.01 15.03
C SER A 214 5.26 -17.11 15.61
N THR A 215 6.24 -16.75 16.44
CA THR A 215 7.18 -17.69 17.07
C THR A 215 6.59 -18.27 18.35
N CYS A 216 5.83 -17.47 19.10
CA CYS A 216 5.13 -17.90 20.30
C CYS A 216 3.95 -18.85 20.03
N ASN A 217 3.45 -18.93 18.79
CA ASN A 217 2.33 -19.78 18.40
C ASN A 217 2.77 -21.11 17.73
N LEU A 218 4.06 -21.44 17.77
CA LEU A 218 4.54 -22.74 17.29
C LEU A 218 4.16 -23.84 18.30
N PRO A 219 3.50 -24.94 17.88
CA PRO A 219 3.32 -26.09 18.77
C PRO A 219 4.69 -26.64 19.15
N ASP A 220 4.91 -26.87 20.45
CA ASP A 220 6.13 -27.45 20.99
C ASP A 220 6.53 -28.70 20.19
N SER A 221 7.57 -28.57 19.35
CA SER A 221 8.23 -29.74 18.77
C SER A 221 9.16 -30.32 19.84
N PRO A 222 9.12 -31.64 20.12
CA PRO A 222 9.94 -32.23 21.16
C PRO A 222 11.43 -32.05 20.85
N SER A 223 12.13 -31.48 21.83
CA SER A 223 13.58 -31.39 21.87
C SER A 223 14.24 -32.76 21.81
N ALA A 224 15.35 -32.81 21.08
CA ALA A 224 16.51 -33.69 21.20
C ALA A 224 16.25 -35.20 21.46
N SER A 225 16.54 -36.02 20.43
CA SER A 225 17.03 -37.39 20.67
C SER A 225 18.05 -37.80 19.62
N THR A 226 19.29 -37.89 20.10
CA THR A 226 20.37 -38.84 19.76
C THR A 226 20.45 -39.36 18.32
N THR A 227 21.44 -38.84 17.60
CA THR A 227 21.98 -39.41 16.37
C THR A 227 22.47 -40.83 16.60
N THR A 228 21.85 -41.82 15.94
CA THR A 228 22.48 -43.13 15.73
C THR A 228 22.60 -43.36 14.23
N THR A 229 23.85 -43.31 13.76
CA THR A 229 24.27 -43.59 12.40
C THR A 229 23.93 -45.04 12.05
N THR A 230 23.18 -45.26 10.97
CA THR A 230 23.19 -46.56 10.28
C THR A 230 23.24 -46.32 8.78
N THR A 231 24.39 -46.63 8.21
CA THR A 231 24.69 -46.67 6.79
C THR A 231 23.84 -47.74 6.12
N THR A 232 23.12 -47.42 5.05
CA THR A 232 22.66 -48.44 4.09
C THR A 232 22.82 -47.92 2.66
N THR A 233 23.62 -48.66 1.91
CA THR A 233 23.96 -48.49 0.50
C THR A 233 22.98 -49.28 -0.35
N THR A 234 22.28 -48.70 -1.33
CA THR A 234 21.78 -49.38 -2.56
C THR A 234 21.18 -48.33 -3.51
N THR A 235 21.85 -47.98 -4.61
CA THR A 235 21.80 -48.56 -5.97
C THR A 235 20.89 -47.79 -6.90
N THR A 236 21.54 -47.09 -7.83
CA THR A 236 21.00 -46.37 -8.97
C THR A 236 20.33 -47.32 -9.94
N THR A 237 19.07 -47.08 -10.29
CA THR A 237 18.48 -47.66 -11.52
C THR A 237 17.72 -46.55 -12.25
N THR A 238 18.22 -46.20 -13.42
CA THR A 238 17.60 -45.31 -14.39
C THR A 238 16.47 -46.06 -15.11
N THR A 239 15.26 -45.49 -15.13
CA THR A 239 14.21 -45.93 -16.05
C THR A 239 13.39 -44.72 -16.47
N THR A 240 13.37 -44.48 -17.79
CA THR A 240 12.65 -43.42 -18.50
C THR A 240 11.28 -43.93 -18.96
N THR A 241 10.18 -43.26 -18.58
CA THR A 241 8.87 -43.34 -19.27
C THR A 241 7.92 -42.22 -18.76
N PRO A 242 6.81 -41.88 -19.44
CA PRO A 242 6.51 -40.52 -19.89
C PRO A 242 5.48 -39.80 -19.01
N THR A 243 5.57 -38.47 -19.02
CA THR A 243 4.79 -37.53 -18.24
C THR A 243 3.31 -37.52 -18.65
N THR A 244 2.43 -38.01 -17.78
CA THR A 244 0.97 -37.77 -17.87
C THR A 244 0.58 -36.74 -16.82
N ARG A 245 0.03 -35.62 -17.29
CA ARG A 245 -0.39 -34.46 -16.49
C ARG A 245 -1.59 -34.82 -15.63
N THR A 246 -1.40 -34.93 -14.31
CA THR A 246 -2.48 -35.10 -13.34
C THR A 246 -2.85 -33.74 -12.75
N THR A 247 -4.10 -33.33 -12.95
CA THR A 247 -4.69 -32.13 -12.37
C THR A 247 -5.00 -32.40 -10.90
N THR A 248 -4.25 -31.81 -9.98
CA THR A 248 -4.52 -31.93 -8.54
C THR A 248 -5.51 -30.84 -8.12
N THR A 249 -6.77 -31.23 -7.92
CA THR A 249 -7.78 -30.42 -7.24
C THR A 249 -7.46 -30.42 -5.74
N SER A 250 -7.03 -29.28 -5.22
CA SER A 250 -6.81 -29.07 -3.78
C SER A 250 -8.13 -28.75 -3.08
N THR A 251 -8.70 -29.75 -2.40
CA THR A 251 -9.78 -29.58 -1.43
C THR A 251 -9.25 -28.85 -0.20
N THR A 252 -9.72 -27.63 0.01
CA THR A 252 -9.49 -26.78 1.18
C THR A 252 -10.34 -27.22 2.38
N THR A 253 -9.70 -27.44 3.54
CA THR A 253 -10.38 -27.48 4.83
C THR A 253 -10.94 -26.09 5.18
N LYS A 254 -12.26 -26.03 5.37
CA LYS A 254 -13.06 -24.84 5.63
C LYS A 254 -12.76 -24.27 7.02
N SER A 255 -11.95 -23.21 7.09
CA SER A 255 -11.85 -22.33 8.27
C SER A 255 -12.97 -21.30 8.21
N THR A 256 -13.74 -21.11 9.28
CA THR A 256 -14.79 -20.09 9.40
C THR A 256 -14.23 -18.84 10.07
N GLY A 257 -13.97 -17.78 9.31
CA GLY A 257 -13.44 -16.50 9.80
C GLY A 257 -13.58 -15.36 8.79
N LEU A 258 -13.18 -14.14 9.17
CA LEU A 258 -13.14 -12.99 8.26
C LEU A 258 -12.40 -13.34 6.97
N CYS A 259 -12.95 -12.93 5.83
CA CYS A 259 -12.44 -13.23 4.50
C CYS A 259 -12.43 -14.73 4.10
N SER A 260 -13.01 -15.64 4.91
CA SER A 260 -12.97 -17.09 4.65
C SER A 260 -13.86 -17.57 3.50
N GLN A 261 -14.85 -16.77 3.10
CA GLN A 261 -15.77 -17.06 2.00
C GLN A 261 -15.56 -16.12 0.80
N CYS A 262 -14.50 -15.31 0.82
CA CYS A 262 -14.24 -14.35 -0.24
C CYS A 262 -13.70 -15.04 -1.50
N LEU A 263 -14.40 -14.86 -2.62
CA LEU A 263 -13.86 -15.16 -3.94
C LEU A 263 -12.97 -13.98 -4.37
N TYR A 264 -11.66 -14.21 -4.49
CA TYR A 264 -10.69 -13.15 -4.78
C TYR A 264 -10.54 -12.88 -6.29
N GLU A 265 -11.65 -12.58 -6.97
CA GLU A 265 -11.73 -12.54 -8.44
C GLU A 265 -10.80 -11.51 -9.11
N ILE A 266 -10.29 -10.51 -8.37
CA ILE A 266 -9.46 -9.39 -8.88
C ILE A 266 -8.22 -9.10 -8.01
N GLY A 267 -7.77 -10.08 -7.21
CA GLY A 267 -6.63 -9.92 -6.30
C GLY A 267 -6.98 -9.28 -4.94
N TYR A 268 -8.23 -8.86 -4.75
CA TYR A 268 -8.81 -8.57 -3.43
C TYR A 268 -10.34 -8.73 -3.45
N ASN A 269 -10.97 -8.79 -2.28
CA ASN A 269 -12.41 -8.80 -2.05
C ASN A 269 -12.71 -7.94 -0.80
N TYR A 270 -13.98 -7.77 -0.44
CA TYR A 270 -14.40 -7.11 0.79
C TYR A 270 -15.23 -8.05 1.66
N ASP A 271 -15.14 -7.85 2.97
CA ASP A 271 -15.96 -8.52 3.97
C ASP A 271 -16.49 -7.48 4.97
N SER A 272 -17.65 -7.74 5.55
CA SER A 272 -18.28 -6.82 6.50
C SER A 272 -17.52 -6.84 7.82
N ASP A 273 -17.40 -5.68 8.47
CA ASP A 273 -16.86 -5.65 9.83
C ASP A 273 -17.88 -6.31 10.79
N PRO A 274 -17.47 -7.32 11.57
CA PRO A 274 -18.38 -8.08 12.42
C PRO A 274 -18.87 -7.28 13.63
N GLN A 275 -18.23 -6.16 13.95
CA GLN A 275 -18.48 -5.34 15.15
C GLN A 275 -19.07 -3.97 14.82
N TYR A 276 -18.68 -3.35 13.70
CA TYR A 276 -19.03 -1.95 13.42
C TYR A 276 -19.61 -1.78 12.02
N CYS A 277 -20.55 -0.85 11.87
CA CYS A 277 -21.20 -0.60 10.58
C CYS A 277 -20.45 0.41 9.71
N ASP A 278 -19.70 1.32 10.31
CA ASP A 278 -18.94 2.38 9.65
C ASP A 278 -17.53 1.92 9.23
N THR A 279 -17.26 0.62 9.26
CA THR A 279 -16.01 0.00 8.81
C THR A 279 -16.28 -1.31 8.08
N PHE A 280 -15.31 -1.76 7.30
CA PHE A 280 -15.35 -3.02 6.55
C PHE A 280 -13.93 -3.56 6.41
N TYR A 281 -13.74 -4.73 5.81
CA TYR A 281 -12.41 -5.29 5.58
C TYR A 281 -12.16 -5.48 4.10
N GLN A 282 -10.96 -5.12 3.66
CA GLN A 282 -10.42 -5.53 2.37
C GLN A 282 -9.59 -6.80 2.56
N CYS A 283 -10.00 -7.84 1.87
CA CYS A 283 -9.42 -9.16 1.87
C CYS A 283 -8.49 -9.29 0.66
N VAL A 284 -7.23 -9.62 0.85
CA VAL A 284 -6.29 -9.92 -0.25
C VAL A 284 -5.86 -11.39 -0.09
N PRO A 285 -5.68 -12.18 -1.17
CA PRO A 285 -5.20 -13.55 -1.05
C PRO A 285 -3.94 -13.63 -0.19
N ASN A 286 -3.90 -14.58 0.75
CA ASN A 286 -2.76 -14.84 1.63
C ASN A 286 -2.29 -13.65 2.48
N SER A 287 -3.12 -12.60 2.62
CA SER A 287 -2.87 -11.45 3.51
C SER A 287 -3.84 -11.43 4.68
N GLN A 288 -3.48 -10.75 5.75
CA GLN A 288 -4.44 -10.45 6.82
C GLN A 288 -5.52 -9.48 6.32
N PRO A 289 -6.78 -9.61 6.80
CA PRO A 289 -7.85 -8.68 6.47
C PRO A 289 -7.45 -7.24 6.85
N ILE A 290 -7.49 -6.33 5.88
CA ILE A 290 -7.15 -4.92 6.09
C ILE A 290 -8.44 -4.17 6.43
N ARG A 291 -8.58 -3.69 7.67
CA ARG A 291 -9.73 -2.88 8.06
C ARG A 291 -9.75 -1.55 7.30
N LYS A 292 -10.90 -1.21 6.74
CA LYS A 292 -11.20 0.01 5.99
C LYS A 292 -12.32 0.77 6.68
N LEU A 293 -12.33 2.08 6.48
CA LEU A 293 -13.31 2.99 7.07
C LEU A 293 -14.32 3.40 6.01
N CYS A 294 -15.59 3.39 6.36
CA CYS A 294 -16.58 4.11 5.59
C CYS A 294 -16.45 5.63 5.81
N PRO A 295 -16.85 6.44 4.83
CA PRO A 295 -17.03 7.87 5.01
C PRO A 295 -17.88 8.21 6.25
N ALA A 296 -17.65 9.38 6.84
CA ALA A 296 -18.44 9.81 8.01
C ALA A 296 -19.93 9.88 7.65
N GLY A 297 -20.79 9.39 8.54
CA GLY A 297 -22.24 9.32 8.28
C GLY A 297 -22.67 8.21 7.30
N THR A 298 -21.78 7.28 6.94
CA THR A 298 -22.11 6.15 6.05
C THR A 298 -21.74 4.82 6.69
N PHE A 299 -22.49 3.77 6.32
CA PHE A 299 -22.32 2.40 6.76
C PHE A 299 -22.10 1.46 5.58
N TRP A 300 -21.30 0.42 5.81
CA TRP A 300 -21.09 -0.66 4.86
C TRP A 300 -22.36 -1.52 4.75
N ASP A 301 -22.85 -1.69 3.53
CA ASP A 301 -24.05 -2.52 3.26
C ASP A 301 -23.73 -3.96 2.81
N GLY A 302 -22.45 -4.33 2.79
CA GLY A 302 -21.96 -5.60 2.22
C GLY A 302 -21.28 -5.44 0.87
N SER A 303 -21.48 -4.31 0.19
CA SER A 303 -20.93 -4.03 -1.14
C SER A 303 -20.28 -2.65 -1.28
N GLN A 304 -20.85 -1.63 -0.62
CA GLN A 304 -20.40 -0.25 -0.66
C GLN A 304 -20.80 0.48 0.63
N CYS A 305 -20.18 1.63 0.88
CA CYS A 305 -20.60 2.51 1.97
C CYS A 305 -21.78 3.36 1.51
N ASN A 306 -22.93 3.19 2.14
CA ASN A 306 -24.16 3.92 1.87
C ASN A 306 -24.56 4.78 3.07
N HIS A 307 -25.45 5.76 2.86
CA HIS A 307 -25.96 6.59 3.96
C HIS A 307 -26.45 5.73 5.12
N ILE A 308 -26.18 6.15 6.35
CA ILE A 308 -26.45 5.37 7.57
C ILE A 308 -27.90 4.85 7.67
N ASP A 309 -28.88 5.64 7.22
CA ASP A 309 -30.30 5.27 7.22
C ASP A 309 -30.72 4.34 6.06
N MET A 310 -29.85 4.15 5.06
CA MET A 310 -30.11 3.31 3.87
C MET A 310 -29.35 1.99 3.91
N ALA A 311 -28.21 1.95 4.62
CA ALA A 311 -27.39 0.75 4.73
C ALA A 311 -28.05 -0.27 5.67
N ARG A 312 -28.21 -1.50 5.19
CA ARG A 312 -28.71 -2.61 6.01
C ARG A 312 -27.59 -3.19 6.86
N CYS A 313 -27.28 -2.56 7.99
CA CYS A 313 -26.31 -3.09 8.94
C CYS A 313 -26.97 -3.71 10.17
N SER A 314 -26.73 -5.00 10.40
CA SER A 314 -27.27 -5.73 11.56
C SER A 314 -26.66 -5.33 12.91
N LYS A 315 -25.56 -4.57 12.92
CA LYS A 315 -24.86 -4.13 14.14
C LYS A 315 -25.34 -2.79 14.69
N ALA A 316 -26.16 -2.09 13.91
CA ALA A 316 -26.80 -0.84 14.31
C ALA A 316 -28.24 -0.82 13.78
N ALA A 317 -29.07 -1.75 14.27
CA ALA A 317 -30.48 -1.77 13.93
C ALA A 317 -31.17 -0.50 14.44
N CYS A 318 -31.98 0.15 13.61
CA CYS A 318 -32.80 1.27 14.05
C CYS A 318 -34.23 1.13 13.55
N ASP A 319 -35.07 0.57 14.39
CA ASP A 319 -36.51 0.42 14.19
C ASP A 319 -37.27 0.85 15.45
N GLY A 320 -38.59 0.62 15.47
CA GLY A 320 -39.44 0.97 16.61
C GLY A 320 -39.10 0.23 17.91
N THR A 321 -38.34 -0.86 17.86
CA THR A 321 -37.94 -1.66 19.02
C THR A 321 -36.58 -1.25 19.61
N THR A 322 -35.75 -0.57 18.82
CA THR A 322 -34.40 -0.12 19.21
C THR A 322 -34.34 1.38 19.50
N GLN A 323 -35.47 2.00 19.84
CA GLN A 323 -35.54 3.44 20.14
C GLN A 323 -34.55 3.82 21.25
N ASN A 324 -33.78 4.88 21.02
CA ASN A 324 -32.68 5.38 21.87
C ASN A 324 -31.49 4.43 22.05
N ALA A 325 -31.44 3.30 21.33
CA ALA A 325 -30.27 2.42 21.34
C ALA A 325 -29.05 3.17 20.78
N THR A 326 -27.89 2.90 21.37
CA THR A 326 -26.63 3.54 21.03
C THR A 326 -25.61 2.51 20.55
N TYR A 327 -24.92 2.84 19.46
CA TYR A 327 -23.98 1.96 18.76
C TYR A 327 -22.61 2.65 18.66
N PRO A 328 -21.50 1.96 18.98
CA PRO A 328 -20.18 2.57 18.87
C PRO A 328 -19.82 2.84 17.41
N SER A 329 -19.13 3.95 17.16
CA SER A 329 -18.41 4.12 15.89
C SER A 329 -17.17 3.23 15.89
N GLY A 330 -16.97 2.49 14.80
CA GLY A 330 -15.76 1.74 14.52
C GLY A 330 -14.61 2.62 14.06
N ARG A 331 -14.90 3.85 13.62
CA ARG A 331 -13.92 4.86 13.23
C ARG A 331 -13.45 5.71 14.42
N CYS A 332 -14.40 6.24 15.18
CA CYS A 332 -14.16 7.28 16.18
C CYS A 332 -14.46 6.77 17.59
N CYS A 333 -13.46 6.68 18.45
CA CYS A 333 -13.63 6.23 19.83
C CYS A 333 -14.52 7.17 20.67
N ASN A 334 -14.66 8.44 20.27
CA ASN A 334 -15.46 9.45 20.96
C ASN A 334 -16.80 9.73 20.26
N LYS A 335 -17.20 8.91 19.29
CA LYS A 335 -18.50 9.03 18.64
C LYS A 335 -19.30 7.75 18.77
N TYR A 336 -20.60 7.92 18.65
CA TYR A 336 -21.58 6.84 18.65
C TYR A 336 -22.78 7.22 17.79
N TYR A 337 -23.57 6.23 17.41
CA TYR A 337 -24.81 6.42 16.68
C TYR A 337 -25.98 6.14 17.61
N GLN A 338 -26.96 7.04 17.63
CA GLN A 338 -28.15 6.91 18.45
C GLN A 338 -29.38 6.74 17.55
N CYS A 339 -30.14 5.68 17.79
CA CYS A 339 -31.40 5.45 17.10
C CYS A 339 -32.50 6.35 17.67
N TYR A 340 -33.17 7.10 16.81
CA TYR A 340 -34.32 7.91 17.18
C TYR A 340 -35.33 7.96 16.04
N ASN A 341 -36.58 7.55 16.29
CA ASN A 341 -37.66 7.51 15.31
C ASN A 341 -37.31 6.74 14.03
N GLY A 342 -36.65 5.59 14.16
CA GLY A 342 -36.25 4.75 13.03
C GLY A 342 -35.12 5.34 12.18
N ARG A 343 -34.40 6.37 12.67
CA ARG A 343 -33.21 6.93 12.03
C ARG A 343 -32.02 6.94 12.97
N LEU A 344 -30.83 6.73 12.40
CA LEU A 344 -29.59 6.78 13.16
C LEU A 344 -28.98 8.17 13.08
N TYR A 345 -28.65 8.71 14.23
CA TYR A 345 -27.96 9.99 14.33
C TYR A 345 -26.58 9.80 14.91
N GLU A 346 -25.56 10.31 14.23
CA GLU A 346 -24.23 10.43 14.83
C GLU A 346 -24.26 11.40 16.02
N ARG A 347 -23.55 11.04 17.07
CA ARG A 347 -23.39 11.77 18.33
C ARG A 347 -21.92 11.74 18.72
N MET A 348 -21.52 12.76 19.46
CA MET A 348 -20.17 12.89 19.98
C MET A 348 -20.22 12.91 21.50
N CYS A 349 -19.26 12.25 22.12
CA CYS A 349 -19.04 12.36 23.56
C CYS A 349 -18.54 13.76 23.95
N PRO A 350 -18.78 14.19 25.20
CA PRO A 350 -18.17 15.40 25.74
C PRO A 350 -16.64 15.41 25.60
N ILE A 351 -16.03 16.60 25.68
CA ILE A 351 -14.57 16.77 25.67
C ILE A 351 -13.95 15.92 26.79
N ASP A 352 -12.85 15.22 26.47
CA ASP A 352 -12.15 14.25 27.35
C ASP A 352 -12.91 12.94 27.66
N PHE A 353 -14.03 12.69 26.97
CA PHE A 353 -14.77 11.44 27.09
C PHE A 353 -14.64 10.60 25.82
N PHE A 354 -14.63 9.29 26.00
CA PHE A 354 -14.73 8.29 24.92
C PHE A 354 -16.04 7.51 25.08
N TYR A 355 -16.57 6.99 23.98
CA TYR A 355 -17.74 6.15 24.01
C TYR A 355 -17.33 4.72 24.36
N ASP A 356 -17.78 4.25 25.52
CA ASP A 356 -17.58 2.88 25.95
C ASP A 356 -18.76 2.01 25.49
N SER A 357 -18.48 1.05 24.62
CA SER A 357 -19.47 0.12 24.10
C SER A 357 -20.00 -0.86 25.14
N ALA A 358 -19.24 -1.14 26.22
CA ALA A 358 -19.67 -2.04 27.28
C ALA A 358 -20.75 -1.40 28.15
N THR A 359 -20.52 -0.17 28.60
CA THR A 359 -21.50 0.61 29.38
C THR A 359 -22.50 1.39 28.52
N ARG A 360 -22.34 1.37 27.19
CA ARG A 360 -23.12 2.10 26.18
C ARG A 360 -23.26 3.61 26.47
N ASN A 361 -22.21 4.20 27.04
CA ASN A 361 -22.20 5.59 27.49
C ASN A 361 -20.82 6.21 27.32
N CYS A 362 -20.77 7.55 27.37
CA CYS A 362 -19.51 8.28 27.37
C CYS A 362 -18.83 8.18 28.74
N GLN A 363 -17.60 7.69 28.76
CA GLN A 363 -16.77 7.52 29.95
C GLN A 363 -15.58 8.50 29.92
N ARG A 364 -15.18 8.96 31.09
CA ARG A 364 -14.03 9.88 31.25
C ARG A 364 -12.72 9.11 31.19
N SER A 365 -11.69 9.69 30.60
CA SER A 365 -10.32 9.17 30.66
C SER A 365 -9.30 10.28 30.86
N SER A 366 -8.23 9.99 31.61
CA SER A 366 -7.05 10.86 31.73
C SER A 366 -6.15 10.79 30.49
N ASN A 367 -6.25 9.71 29.69
CA ASN A 367 -5.51 9.53 28.44
C ASN A 367 -6.44 8.94 27.37
N LYS A 368 -7.23 9.82 26.76
CA LYS A 368 -8.20 9.43 25.73
C LYS A 368 -7.52 8.82 24.50
N PHE A 369 -6.38 9.35 24.10
CA PHE A 369 -5.59 8.86 22.97
C PHE A 369 -5.22 7.38 23.13
N GLU A 370 -4.68 7.00 24.29
CA GLU A 370 -4.29 5.62 24.62
C GLU A 370 -5.49 4.65 24.59
N ILE A 371 -6.65 5.08 25.09
CA ILE A 371 -7.87 4.25 25.04
C ILE A 371 -8.34 4.05 23.60
N CYS A 372 -8.29 5.09 22.77
CA CYS A 372 -8.69 4.99 21.36
C CYS A 372 -7.75 4.05 20.59
N GLU A 373 -6.44 4.14 20.82
CA GLU A 373 -5.46 3.23 20.22
C GLU A 373 -5.65 1.78 20.69
N ALA A 374 -5.90 1.55 21.98
CA ALA A 374 -6.10 0.20 22.54
C ALA A 374 -7.28 -0.55 21.90
N VAL A 375 -8.26 0.17 21.36
CA VAL A 375 -9.44 -0.39 20.67
C VAL A 375 -9.37 -0.24 19.15
N GLY A 376 -8.23 0.20 18.60
CA GLY A 376 -8.03 0.36 17.15
C GLY A 376 -8.91 1.42 16.50
N ARG A 377 -9.20 2.53 17.22
CA ARG A 377 -10.03 3.66 16.77
C ARG A 377 -9.30 4.99 16.98
N PHE A 378 -9.82 6.07 16.38
CA PHE A 378 -9.22 7.41 16.49
C PHE A 378 -10.07 8.34 17.33
N GLU A 379 -9.45 9.37 17.92
CA GLU A 379 -10.18 10.53 18.41
C GLU A 379 -10.52 11.46 17.24
N CYS A 380 -11.82 11.66 17.00
CA CYS A 380 -12.33 12.52 15.94
C CYS A 380 -12.70 13.90 16.48
N ASP A 381 -12.67 14.91 15.60
CA ASP A 381 -13.10 16.29 15.88
C ASP A 381 -12.35 16.99 17.03
N VAL A 382 -11.06 16.70 17.19
CA VAL A 382 -10.19 17.39 18.16
C VAL A 382 -9.90 18.81 17.68
N VAL A 383 -10.36 19.82 18.41
CA VAL A 383 -9.90 21.21 18.24
C VAL A 383 -8.46 21.27 18.74
N ARG A 384 -7.49 21.04 17.86
CA ARG A 384 -6.08 21.37 18.17
C ARG A 384 -5.95 22.88 18.06
N THR A 385 -5.57 23.53 19.17
CA THR A 385 -5.29 24.97 19.22
C THR A 385 -4.37 25.41 18.08
N PRO A 386 -4.61 26.58 17.45
CA PRO A 386 -3.86 27.00 16.27
C PRO A 386 -2.42 27.33 16.66
N ALA A 387 -1.45 26.71 15.99
CA ALA A 387 -0.09 27.25 15.96
C ALA A 387 -0.16 28.62 15.29
N THR A 388 0.14 29.65 16.06
CA THR A 388 0.12 31.06 15.65
C THR A 388 1.16 31.35 14.56
N THR A 389 0.70 32.16 13.60
CA THR A 389 1.46 33.04 12.69
C THR A 389 2.32 32.40 11.59
N VAL A 390 1.68 31.85 10.54
CA VAL A 390 1.83 32.26 9.12
C VAL A 390 0.53 31.85 8.37
N ALA A 391 -0.10 32.78 7.65
CA ALA A 391 -1.23 32.69 6.67
C ALA A 391 -2.23 31.51 6.70
N PRO A 392 -3.56 31.74 6.53
CA PRO A 392 -4.62 30.78 6.81
C PRO A 392 -4.64 29.63 5.82
N SER A 393 -3.95 28.53 6.15
CA SER A 393 -4.08 27.25 5.44
C SER A 393 -5.17 26.43 6.12
N LEU A 394 -6.06 25.89 5.29
CA LEU A 394 -7.22 25.06 5.64
C LEU A 394 -6.87 23.93 6.64
N PRO A 395 -7.82 23.50 7.49
CA PRO A 395 -7.58 22.41 8.44
C PRO A 395 -7.13 21.14 7.72
N ARG A 396 -6.12 20.46 8.28
CA ARG A 396 -5.64 19.16 7.78
C ARG A 396 -6.67 18.09 8.09
N CYS A 397 -7.46 17.72 7.09
CA CYS A 397 -8.38 16.58 7.17
C CYS A 397 -7.57 15.29 7.05
N TYR A 398 -7.39 14.56 8.15
CA TYR A 398 -6.52 13.37 8.19
C TYR A 398 -6.94 12.31 7.16
N GLY A 399 -6.14 12.17 6.09
CA GLY A 399 -6.38 11.24 4.99
C GLY A 399 -7.41 11.71 3.97
N TYR A 400 -8.18 12.75 4.27
CA TYR A 400 -9.16 13.34 3.36
C TYR A 400 -8.58 14.59 2.70
N SER A 401 -8.72 14.70 1.40
CA SER A 401 -8.44 15.95 0.70
C SER A 401 -9.63 16.29 -0.16
N ALA A 402 -9.75 17.57 -0.52
CA ALA A 402 -10.61 17.96 -1.61
C ALA A 402 -10.30 17.07 -2.81
N ASP A 403 -11.30 16.84 -3.63
CA ASP A 403 -11.05 16.23 -4.92
C ASP A 403 -9.88 16.99 -5.58
N PRO A 404 -8.90 16.31 -6.19
CA PRO A 404 -7.68 16.96 -6.68
C PRO A 404 -8.00 17.93 -7.83
N THR A 405 -9.22 17.85 -8.35
CA THR A 405 -9.78 18.69 -9.41
C THR A 405 -10.69 19.80 -8.88
N GLY A 406 -10.81 19.94 -7.55
CA GLY A 406 -11.64 20.95 -6.91
C GLY A 406 -13.14 20.71 -7.02
N ASN A 407 -13.56 19.52 -7.47
CA ASN A 407 -14.97 19.16 -7.59
C ASN A 407 -15.62 19.06 -6.20
N PRO A 408 -16.56 19.95 -5.81
CA PRO A 408 -17.21 19.89 -4.52
C PRO A 408 -18.16 18.69 -4.39
N CYS A 409 -18.51 18.02 -5.49
CA CYS A 409 -19.28 16.78 -5.50
C CYS A 409 -18.39 15.53 -5.44
N SER A 410 -17.12 15.72 -5.08
CA SER A 410 -16.16 14.65 -4.92
C SER A 410 -15.14 15.01 -3.84
N TYR A 411 -14.48 14.01 -3.27
CA TYR A 411 -13.34 14.20 -2.38
C TYR A 411 -12.39 13.02 -2.50
N THR A 412 -11.16 13.16 -2.02
CA THR A 412 -10.21 12.05 -1.97
C THR A 412 -9.98 11.55 -0.58
N TYR A 413 -9.81 10.23 -0.44
CA TYR A 413 -9.32 9.63 0.78
C TYR A 413 -8.23 8.61 0.47
N GLY A 414 -7.03 8.82 1.01
CA GLY A 414 -5.88 7.93 0.76
C GLY A 414 -5.54 7.75 -0.72
N GLY A 415 -5.77 8.77 -1.56
CA GLY A 415 -5.52 8.76 -3.01
C GLY A 415 -6.68 8.26 -3.88
N TYR A 416 -7.78 7.79 -3.29
CA TYR A 416 -8.98 7.35 -4.01
C TYR A 416 -10.05 8.44 -4.04
N THR A 417 -10.74 8.59 -5.17
CA THR A 417 -11.78 9.61 -5.38
C THR A 417 -13.17 9.06 -5.07
N PHE A 418 -13.95 9.79 -4.29
CA PHE A 418 -15.30 9.43 -3.83
C PHE A 418 -16.29 10.54 -4.18
N ARG A 419 -17.44 10.20 -4.77
CA ARG A 419 -18.52 11.17 -5.00
C ARG A 419 -19.28 11.48 -3.73
N THR A 420 -19.75 12.72 -3.61
CA THR A 420 -20.64 13.12 -2.52
C THR A 420 -22.07 12.62 -2.77
N ALA A 421 -22.85 12.48 -1.70
CA ALA A 421 -24.26 12.12 -1.81
C ALA A 421 -25.08 13.29 -2.39
N PRO A 422 -26.18 13.03 -3.14
CA PRO A 422 -27.10 14.08 -3.60
C PRO A 422 -27.53 15.00 -2.45
N GLY A 423 -27.46 16.32 -2.68
CA GLY A 423 -27.75 17.32 -1.64
C GLY A 423 -26.60 17.67 -0.69
N THR A 424 -25.41 17.11 -0.92
CA THR A 424 -24.22 17.39 -0.11
C THR A 424 -23.00 17.75 -0.96
N VAL A 425 -22.10 18.55 -0.41
CA VAL A 425 -20.80 18.91 -1.01
C VAL A 425 -19.67 18.64 -0.02
N TRP A 426 -18.47 18.35 -0.52
CA TRP A 426 -17.26 18.25 0.29
C TRP A 426 -16.84 19.64 0.77
N SER A 427 -16.63 19.77 2.08
CA SER A 427 -16.04 20.94 2.69
C SER A 427 -14.66 20.61 3.25
N GLN A 428 -13.63 21.20 2.64
CA GLN A 428 -12.25 21.07 3.13
C GLN A 428 -12.07 21.73 4.50
N SER A 429 -12.84 22.76 4.82
CA SER A 429 -12.78 23.42 6.13
C SER A 429 -13.50 22.64 7.23
N ALA A 430 -14.53 21.87 6.89
CA ALA A 430 -15.26 21.04 7.84
C ALA A 430 -14.79 19.57 7.86
N CYS A 431 -13.84 19.21 6.99
CA CYS A 431 -13.34 17.84 6.81
C CYS A 431 -14.45 16.79 6.64
N SER A 432 -15.56 17.20 6.02
CA SER A 432 -16.79 16.40 5.96
C SER A 432 -17.66 16.84 4.79
N LEU A 433 -18.68 16.03 4.50
CA LEU A 433 -19.78 16.44 3.64
C LEU A 433 -20.65 17.43 4.42
N VAL A 434 -20.92 18.58 3.81
CA VAL A 434 -21.86 19.58 4.34
C VAL A 434 -23.10 19.63 3.47
N MET A 435 -24.23 19.94 4.09
CA MET A 435 -25.48 20.15 3.36
C MET A 435 -25.34 21.33 2.42
N ASP A 436 -25.76 21.15 1.17
CA ASP A 436 -25.81 22.20 0.18
C ASP A 436 -27.26 22.60 -0.07
N SER A 437 -27.65 23.78 0.42
CA SER A 437 -29.00 24.33 0.24
C SER A 437 -29.37 24.58 -1.22
N LEU A 438 -28.38 24.63 -2.12
CA LEU A 438 -28.57 24.80 -3.56
C LEU A 438 -28.70 23.45 -4.30
N ASN A 439 -28.55 22.34 -3.58
CA ASN A 439 -28.67 20.98 -4.09
C ASN A 439 -27.78 20.73 -5.31
N SER A 440 -26.58 21.31 -5.35
CA SER A 440 -25.74 21.37 -6.54
C SER A 440 -25.46 19.95 -7.05
N CYS A 441 -25.11 19.01 -6.17
CA CYS A 441 -24.76 17.61 -6.51
C CYS A 441 -25.95 16.67 -6.78
N SER A 442 -27.18 17.20 -6.97
CA SER A 442 -28.39 16.38 -7.14
C SER A 442 -28.81 16.09 -8.58
N THR A 443 -28.23 16.79 -9.55
CA THR A 443 -28.51 16.57 -10.95
C THR A 443 -27.22 16.13 -11.63
N SER A 444 -27.33 15.22 -12.60
CA SER A 444 -26.26 14.74 -13.47
C SER A 444 -25.58 15.85 -14.32
N ALA A 445 -25.81 17.13 -13.98
CA ALA A 445 -25.37 18.33 -14.64
C ALA A 445 -24.83 19.33 -13.62
N ILE A 446 -23.72 19.01 -12.96
CA ILE A 446 -22.76 20.06 -12.65
C ILE A 446 -21.60 19.93 -13.60
N ASN A 447 -21.58 20.86 -14.56
CA ASN A 447 -20.37 21.44 -15.08
C ASN A 447 -19.47 21.77 -13.88
N SER A 448 -18.59 20.85 -13.50
CA SER A 448 -17.19 21.07 -13.09
C SER A 448 -16.73 22.54 -12.99
N ARG A 449 -17.39 23.34 -12.17
CA ARG A 449 -17.17 24.79 -11.97
C ARG A 449 -15.92 25.10 -11.14
N ALA A 450 -14.89 24.26 -11.26
CA ALA A 450 -13.51 24.54 -10.85
C ALA A 450 -12.54 24.49 -12.06
N PHE A 451 -13.08 24.49 -13.29
CA PHE A 451 -12.34 24.63 -14.55
C PHE A 451 -11.87 26.07 -14.82
N GLU A 452 -11.17 26.70 -13.89
CA GLU A 452 -10.25 27.75 -14.31
C GLU A 452 -8.89 27.10 -14.60
N ALA A 453 -8.59 27.02 -15.89
CA ALA A 453 -7.25 26.74 -16.38
C ALA A 453 -6.31 27.79 -15.80
N THR A 454 -5.49 27.41 -14.82
CA THR A 454 -4.48 28.34 -14.27
C THR A 454 -3.36 28.59 -15.28
N ASN A 455 -3.17 27.67 -16.24
CA ASN A 455 -2.19 27.78 -17.34
C ASN A 455 -2.81 27.47 -18.70
N SER A 456 -2.26 28.07 -19.75
CA SER A 456 -2.58 27.81 -21.17
C SER A 456 -1.97 26.51 -21.72
N THR A 457 -1.73 25.51 -20.87
CA THR A 457 -1.03 24.26 -21.24
C THR A 457 -1.65 23.06 -20.54
N CYS A 458 -2.00 22.02 -21.30
CA CYS A 458 -2.55 20.75 -20.81
C CYS A 458 -1.46 19.87 -20.17
N ASN A 459 -1.29 20.00 -18.85
CA ASN A 459 -0.35 19.20 -18.07
C ASN A 459 -0.91 17.81 -17.73
N ALA A 460 -0.04 16.82 -17.63
CA ALA A 460 -0.40 15.46 -17.24
C ALA A 460 -0.87 15.41 -15.78
N ASN A 461 -1.96 14.70 -15.54
CA ASN A 461 -2.43 14.45 -14.18
C ASN A 461 -1.72 13.23 -13.59
N PHE A 462 -1.27 12.33 -14.46
CA PHE A 462 -0.51 11.13 -14.16
C PHE A 462 0.65 11.06 -15.15
N LEU A 463 1.89 11.05 -14.66
CA LEU A 463 3.10 10.92 -15.46
C LEU A 463 4.07 9.96 -14.79
N ALA A 464 4.42 8.87 -15.48
CA ALA A 464 5.44 7.92 -15.07
C ALA A 464 6.57 7.92 -16.11
N THR A 465 7.82 8.15 -15.68
CA THR A 465 9.00 8.26 -16.55
C THR A 465 10.07 7.19 -16.32
N TYR A 466 9.92 6.35 -15.29
CA TYR A 466 10.83 5.24 -14.94
C TYR A 466 12.33 5.58 -14.78
N ASN A 467 12.66 6.87 -14.76
CA ASN A 467 14.01 7.38 -14.57
C ASN A 467 14.58 6.86 -13.26
N ASP A 468 15.87 6.51 -13.27
CA ASP A 468 16.62 6.02 -12.11
C ASP A 468 16.00 4.78 -11.46
N GLY A 469 15.23 3.99 -12.22
CA GLY A 469 14.53 2.82 -11.68
C GLY A 469 13.34 3.20 -10.78
N SER A 470 12.77 4.39 -10.97
CA SER A 470 11.64 4.86 -10.17
C SER A 470 10.31 4.25 -10.62
N LYS A 471 9.45 3.92 -9.65
CA LYS A 471 8.02 3.61 -9.88
C LYS A 471 7.13 4.80 -9.52
N ALA A 472 7.74 5.92 -9.12
CA ALA A 472 7.01 7.11 -8.71
C ALA A 472 6.25 7.68 -9.90
N VAL A 473 5.08 8.25 -9.59
CA VAL A 473 4.27 8.93 -10.58
C VAL A 473 4.13 10.37 -10.14
N PHE A 474 4.36 11.28 -11.07
CA PHE A 474 4.27 12.70 -10.87
C PHE A 474 2.97 13.23 -11.46
N SER A 475 2.36 14.21 -10.81
CA SER A 475 1.29 14.99 -11.38
C SER A 475 1.86 16.35 -11.74
N GLU A 476 2.05 16.63 -13.02
CA GLU A 476 2.52 17.94 -13.50
C GLU A 476 1.53 19.05 -13.13
N ARG A 477 0.23 18.71 -13.14
CA ARG A 477 -0.83 19.62 -12.71
C ARG A 477 -0.71 19.99 -11.23
N ALA A 478 -0.52 19.00 -10.35
CA ALA A 478 -0.42 19.24 -8.91
C ALA A 478 1.01 19.56 -8.45
N ASN A 479 1.97 19.58 -9.38
CA ASN A 479 3.40 19.73 -9.15
C ASN A 479 3.91 18.88 -7.98
N SER A 480 3.47 17.62 -7.91
CA SER A 480 3.75 16.73 -6.78
C SER A 480 3.73 15.26 -7.18
N TYR A 481 4.44 14.43 -6.42
CA TYR A 481 4.39 12.99 -6.57
C TYR A 481 3.09 12.43 -6.00
N MET A 482 2.52 11.45 -6.70
CA MET A 482 1.34 10.71 -6.29
C MET A 482 1.77 9.44 -5.56
N ASN A 483 1.17 9.21 -4.39
CA ASN A 483 1.33 7.95 -3.66
C ASN A 483 0.42 6.89 -4.29
N ILE A 484 0.94 6.14 -5.25
CA ILE A 484 0.21 5.07 -5.91
C ILE A 484 0.92 3.74 -5.77
N TYR A 485 0.13 2.67 -5.70
CA TYR A 485 0.65 1.31 -5.73
C TYR A 485 0.80 0.84 -7.18
N ALA A 486 1.96 0.28 -7.48
CA ALA A 486 2.24 -0.41 -8.73
C ALA A 486 3.03 -1.69 -8.46
N THR A 487 2.79 -2.72 -9.26
CA THR A 487 3.55 -3.98 -9.19
C THR A 487 4.12 -4.33 -10.56
N LEU A 488 5.16 -5.15 -10.58
CA LEU A 488 5.76 -5.66 -11.81
C LEU A 488 5.98 -7.16 -11.70
N GLN A 489 5.95 -7.84 -12.84
CA GLN A 489 6.35 -9.23 -12.98
C GLN A 489 7.30 -9.32 -14.17
N GLU A 490 8.47 -9.94 -13.98
CA GLU A 490 9.54 -10.20 -14.97
C GLU A 490 10.17 -8.96 -15.62
N VAL A 491 9.40 -7.88 -15.83
CA VAL A 491 9.85 -6.57 -16.29
C VAL A 491 11.01 -6.07 -15.46
N LEU A 492 12.05 -5.64 -16.17
CA LEU A 492 13.21 -5.01 -15.55
C LEU A 492 13.04 -3.50 -15.59
N LEU A 493 13.33 -2.86 -14.46
CA LEU A 493 13.34 -1.41 -14.33
C LEU A 493 14.79 -0.94 -14.41
N ALA A 494 15.26 -0.66 -15.63
CA ALA A 494 16.66 -0.40 -15.92
C ALA A 494 16.80 0.63 -17.05
N ASN A 495 17.91 1.38 -17.07
CA ASN A 495 18.23 2.33 -18.13
C ASN A 495 17.10 3.35 -18.41
N ASN A 496 16.46 3.86 -17.34
CA ASN A 496 15.35 4.82 -17.42
C ASN A 496 14.12 4.31 -18.19
N ALA A 497 13.88 3.00 -18.20
CA ALA A 497 12.74 2.39 -18.87
C ALA A 497 12.28 1.09 -18.21
N LEU A 498 11.04 0.70 -18.51
CA LEU A 498 10.57 -0.68 -18.41
C LEU A 498 11.17 -1.48 -19.57
N THR A 499 11.91 -2.54 -19.28
CA THR A 499 12.51 -3.42 -20.29
C THR A 499 11.78 -4.75 -20.34
N TYR A 500 11.36 -5.14 -21.55
CA TYR A 500 10.66 -6.38 -21.84
C TYR A 500 11.46 -7.20 -22.86
N ASP A 501 11.76 -8.45 -22.51
CA ASP A 501 12.52 -9.38 -23.35
C ASP A 501 11.63 -10.51 -23.87
N ALA A 502 11.92 -11.00 -25.08
CA ALA A 502 11.15 -12.07 -25.72
C ALA A 502 11.21 -13.42 -24.98
N SER A 503 12.18 -13.61 -24.07
CA SER A 503 12.29 -14.81 -23.22
C SER A 503 11.36 -14.79 -22.01
N MET A 504 10.77 -13.64 -21.67
CA MET A 504 9.85 -13.50 -20.56
C MET A 504 8.52 -14.21 -20.88
N VAL A 505 7.90 -14.81 -19.86
CA VAL A 505 6.68 -15.62 -20.02
C VAL A 505 5.43 -14.76 -19.89
N SER A 506 5.35 -13.90 -18.87
CA SER A 506 4.21 -13.00 -18.68
C SER A 506 4.63 -11.68 -18.05
N PRO A 507 5.50 -10.90 -18.72
CA PRO A 507 6.02 -9.66 -18.15
C PRO A 507 4.95 -8.57 -18.14
N TYR A 508 4.84 -7.83 -17.03
CA TYR A 508 3.97 -6.65 -16.96
C TYR A 508 4.45 -5.63 -15.92
N PHE A 509 3.99 -4.40 -16.10
CA PHE A 509 4.00 -3.37 -15.06
C PHE A 509 2.58 -2.84 -14.86
N TYR A 510 2.03 -2.95 -13.65
CA TYR A 510 0.60 -2.74 -13.38
C TYR A 510 0.35 -1.63 -12.36
N TYR A 511 -0.58 -0.74 -12.70
CA TYR A 511 -1.02 0.40 -11.91
C TYR A 511 -2.40 0.15 -11.30
N TYR A 512 -2.44 -0.04 -9.98
CA TYR A 512 -3.69 -0.19 -9.23
C TYR A 512 -4.52 1.11 -9.20
N PHE A 513 -3.89 2.26 -9.41
CA PHE A 513 -4.52 3.57 -9.41
C PHE A 513 -5.75 3.68 -10.34
N PHE A 514 -5.77 2.91 -11.44
CA PHE A 514 -6.86 2.95 -12.40
C PHE A 514 -7.96 1.91 -12.14
N ALA A 515 -7.85 1.09 -11.09
CA ALA A 515 -8.86 0.08 -10.77
C ALA A 515 -10.18 0.73 -10.35
N ASN A 516 -11.29 0.35 -10.99
CA ASN A 516 -12.62 0.94 -10.81
C ASN A 516 -12.66 2.46 -11.05
N ARG A 517 -11.71 3.00 -11.83
CA ARG A 517 -11.65 4.43 -12.11
C ARG A 517 -12.35 4.74 -13.42
N ASP A 518 -13.29 5.69 -13.37
CA ASP A 518 -13.88 6.28 -14.56
C ASP A 518 -12.94 7.33 -15.14
N PHE A 519 -12.81 7.34 -16.47
CA PHE A 519 -12.18 8.44 -17.19
C PHE A 519 -13.22 9.47 -17.60
N VAL A 520 -12.89 10.74 -17.48
CA VAL A 520 -13.75 11.82 -17.97
C VAL A 520 -13.73 11.90 -19.50
N LEU A 521 -14.71 12.58 -20.09
CA LEU A 521 -14.66 12.92 -21.51
C LEU A 521 -13.48 13.87 -21.78
N ASN A 522 -12.92 13.81 -22.99
CA ASN A 522 -11.72 14.55 -23.37
C ASN A 522 -10.52 14.18 -22.48
N SER A 523 -10.26 12.87 -22.38
CA SER A 523 -9.06 12.33 -21.75
C SER A 523 -8.06 11.91 -22.82
N ALA A 524 -6.77 12.09 -22.57
CA ALA A 524 -5.70 11.63 -23.45
C ALA A 524 -4.76 10.66 -22.72
N PHE A 525 -4.25 9.69 -23.46
CA PHE A 525 -3.30 8.70 -22.98
C PHE A 525 -2.05 8.77 -23.84
N ARG A 526 -0.89 8.83 -23.20
CA ARG A 526 0.40 8.88 -23.86
C ARG A 526 1.27 7.71 -23.43
N VAL A 527 1.85 7.00 -24.40
CA VAL A 527 2.83 5.94 -24.16
C VAL A 527 4.04 6.21 -25.06
N ARG A 528 5.24 6.26 -24.48
CA ARG A 528 6.49 6.32 -25.23
C ARG A 528 7.24 5.00 -25.11
N PHE A 529 7.59 4.44 -26.26
CA PHE A 529 8.10 3.09 -26.35
C PHE A 529 9.06 2.91 -27.53
N ARG A 530 9.87 1.86 -27.49
CA ARG A 530 10.73 1.44 -28.60
C ARG A 530 10.69 -0.07 -28.70
N VAL A 531 10.29 -0.59 -29.85
CA VAL A 531 10.31 -2.04 -30.10
C VAL A 531 11.76 -2.50 -30.24
N GLN A 532 12.15 -3.56 -29.55
CA GLN A 532 13.47 -4.19 -29.71
C GLN A 532 13.29 -5.69 -29.87
N ASN A 533 13.99 -6.28 -30.83
CA ASN A 533 13.94 -7.71 -31.14
C ASN A 533 12.52 -8.23 -31.46
N GLY A 534 11.65 -7.37 -31.98
CA GLY A 534 10.31 -7.78 -32.38
C GLY A 534 10.30 -8.58 -33.69
N VAL A 535 9.35 -9.51 -33.77
CA VAL A 535 9.08 -10.36 -34.93
C VAL A 535 8.09 -9.68 -35.89
N ASN A 536 8.41 -9.69 -37.19
CA ASN A 536 7.53 -9.16 -38.24
C ASN A 536 6.19 -9.91 -38.27
N GLY A 537 5.10 -9.19 -38.49
CA GLY A 537 3.72 -9.69 -38.47
C GLY A 537 3.14 -9.90 -37.06
N THR A 538 3.90 -9.63 -36.00
CA THR A 538 3.43 -9.85 -34.62
C THR A 538 2.88 -8.56 -34.01
N THR A 539 1.76 -8.70 -33.28
CA THR A 539 1.11 -7.64 -32.52
C THR A 539 1.42 -7.77 -31.04
N TYR A 540 1.91 -6.69 -30.46
CA TYR A 540 2.32 -6.59 -29.06
C TYR A 540 1.42 -5.60 -28.29
N ASP A 541 1.06 -5.94 -27.05
CA ASP A 541 0.27 -5.06 -26.19
C ASP A 541 1.16 -4.06 -25.45
N LEU A 542 0.92 -2.75 -25.67
CA LEU A 542 1.62 -1.67 -25.00
C LEU A 542 0.96 -1.29 -23.67
N LEU A 543 -0.37 -1.13 -23.71
CA LEU A 543 -1.22 -0.72 -22.60
C LEU A 543 -2.50 -1.53 -22.67
N SER A 544 -2.94 -2.09 -21.55
CA SER A 544 -4.27 -2.70 -21.45
C SER A 544 -4.82 -2.61 -20.04
N ASN A 545 -6.10 -2.93 -19.87
CA ASN A 545 -6.71 -3.20 -18.56
C ASN A 545 -7.24 -4.63 -18.43
N SER A 546 -6.85 -5.54 -19.31
CA SER A 546 -7.15 -6.97 -19.24
C SER A 546 -6.14 -7.72 -18.36
N TYR A 547 -6.11 -7.35 -17.08
CA TYR A 547 -5.15 -7.92 -16.12
C TYR A 547 -5.46 -9.38 -15.73
N CYS A 548 -6.74 -9.78 -15.74
CA CYS A 548 -7.18 -11.11 -15.37
C CYS A 548 -8.45 -11.51 -16.16
N SER A 549 -8.88 -12.77 -16.02
CA SER A 549 -9.98 -13.37 -16.79
C SER A 549 -11.35 -12.70 -16.61
N VAL A 550 -11.55 -11.97 -15.52
CA VAL A 550 -12.81 -11.23 -15.24
C VAL A 550 -12.75 -9.76 -15.65
N CYS A 551 -11.61 -9.30 -16.16
CA CYS A 551 -11.40 -7.93 -16.62
C CYS A 551 -11.39 -7.87 -18.14
N PRO A 552 -12.53 -7.51 -18.79
CA PRO A 552 -12.57 -7.35 -20.24
C PRO A 552 -11.65 -6.20 -20.67
N ASP A 553 -11.16 -6.18 -21.91
CA ASP A 553 -10.33 -5.08 -22.42
C ASP A 553 -11.20 -3.87 -22.78
N THR A 554 -11.27 -2.87 -21.88
CA THR A 554 -11.97 -1.60 -22.17
C THR A 554 -11.04 -0.50 -22.65
N ILE A 555 -9.74 -0.62 -22.41
CA ILE A 555 -8.69 0.23 -22.98
C ILE A 555 -7.58 -0.70 -23.44
N ARG A 556 -7.14 -0.55 -24.70
CA ARG A 556 -6.09 -1.39 -25.26
C ARG A 556 -5.30 -0.69 -26.36
N PHE A 557 -3.99 -0.54 -26.17
CA PHE A 557 -3.07 -0.01 -27.18
C PHE A 557 -2.11 -1.10 -27.61
N THR A 558 -1.90 -1.23 -28.91
CA THR A 558 -1.05 -2.27 -29.50
C THR A 558 -0.09 -1.70 -30.52
N VAL A 559 1.04 -2.37 -30.73
CA VAL A 559 1.94 -2.14 -31.86
C VAL A 559 2.13 -3.43 -32.65
N THR A 560 1.87 -3.38 -33.95
CA THR A 560 2.17 -4.46 -34.89
C THR A 560 3.41 -4.10 -35.70
N GLN A 561 4.43 -4.94 -35.63
CA GLN A 561 5.64 -4.76 -36.44
C GLN A 561 5.40 -5.29 -37.85
N LEU A 562 5.30 -4.43 -38.85
CA LEU A 562 5.15 -4.84 -40.26
C LEU A 562 6.49 -5.27 -40.84
N THR A 563 7.51 -4.44 -40.62
CA THR A 563 8.92 -4.70 -40.92
C THR A 563 9.75 -4.20 -39.74
N THR A 564 11.07 -4.42 -39.75
CA THR A 564 11.98 -3.94 -38.69
C THR A 564 11.96 -2.42 -38.49
N THR A 565 11.44 -1.64 -39.44
CA THR A 565 11.37 -0.18 -39.41
C THR A 565 9.97 0.37 -39.67
N SER A 566 8.94 -0.49 -39.72
CA SER A 566 7.57 -0.08 -40.04
C SER A 566 6.57 -0.71 -39.09
N PHE A 567 5.69 0.10 -38.53
CA PHE A 567 4.79 -0.27 -37.45
C PHE A 567 3.37 0.24 -37.68
N VAL A 568 2.38 -0.54 -37.24
CA VAL A 568 1.01 -0.07 -37.04
C VAL A 568 0.78 0.08 -35.55
N VAL A 569 0.44 1.27 -35.09
CA VAL A 569 0.04 1.51 -33.70
C VAL A 569 -1.47 1.69 -33.67
N SER A 570 -2.15 0.97 -32.77
CA SER A 570 -3.61 0.99 -32.66
C SER A 570 -4.05 1.25 -31.23
N ALA A 571 -5.21 1.89 -31.08
CA ALA A 571 -5.87 2.13 -29.80
C ALA A 571 -7.34 1.74 -29.90
N SER A 572 -7.82 1.00 -28.90
CA SER A 572 -9.19 0.52 -28.78
C SER A 572 -9.76 0.93 -27.43
N PHE A 573 -11.00 1.41 -27.45
CA PHE A 573 -11.77 1.75 -26.26
C PHE A 573 -13.14 1.09 -26.33
N VAL A 574 -13.56 0.40 -25.28
CA VAL A 574 -14.95 -0.05 -25.14
C VAL A 574 -15.73 1.05 -24.44
N THR A 575 -16.86 1.45 -24.99
CA THR A 575 -17.71 2.50 -24.45
C THR A 575 -18.66 1.95 -23.39
N THR A 576 -19.27 2.83 -22.58
CA THR A 576 -20.34 2.46 -21.63
C THR A 576 -21.58 1.85 -22.28
N GLU A 577 -21.70 1.96 -23.61
CA GLU A 577 -22.75 1.29 -24.41
C GLU A 577 -22.33 -0.13 -24.86
N GLY A 578 -21.13 -0.58 -24.49
CA GLY A 578 -20.57 -1.87 -24.87
C GLY A 578 -19.96 -1.92 -26.29
N LEU A 579 -19.87 -0.78 -26.99
CA LEU A 579 -19.31 -0.71 -28.34
C LEU A 579 -17.80 -0.43 -28.30
N ALA A 580 -17.02 -1.13 -29.12
CA ALA A 580 -15.60 -0.84 -29.28
C ALA A 580 -15.39 0.26 -30.33
N VAL A 581 -14.64 1.31 -29.99
CA VAL A 581 -14.17 2.37 -30.87
C VAL A 581 -12.66 2.22 -31.03
N GLN A 582 -12.21 2.01 -32.26
CA GLN A 582 -10.81 1.71 -32.56
C GLN A 582 -10.25 2.68 -33.59
N THR A 583 -8.99 3.08 -33.41
CA THR A 583 -8.24 3.90 -34.37
C THR A 583 -6.80 3.39 -34.50
N SER A 584 -6.14 3.70 -35.61
CA SER A 584 -4.75 3.31 -35.85
C SER A 584 -4.00 4.34 -36.70
N ALA A 585 -2.67 4.24 -36.67
CA ALA A 585 -1.73 4.95 -37.52
C ALA A 585 -0.62 4.02 -37.99
N VAL A 586 -0.12 4.23 -39.21
CA VAL A 586 1.01 3.50 -39.78
C VAL A 586 2.21 4.43 -39.89
N ILE A 587 3.36 4.01 -39.37
CA ILE A 587 4.63 4.73 -39.53
C ILE A 587 5.66 3.79 -40.14
N ALA A 588 6.42 4.29 -41.12
CA ALA A 588 7.42 3.51 -41.86
C ALA A 588 8.78 4.21 -41.84
N ASN A 589 9.85 3.48 -42.12
CA ASN A 589 11.22 3.97 -42.13
C ASN A 589 11.64 4.61 -40.79
N VAL A 590 11.21 4.03 -39.67
CA VAL A 590 11.60 4.43 -38.31
C VAL A 590 13.05 4.01 -38.05
N SER A 591 13.86 4.92 -37.51
CA SER A 591 15.23 4.58 -37.11
C SER A 591 15.22 3.60 -35.92
N PRO A 592 16.04 2.52 -35.91
CA PRO A 592 16.02 1.51 -34.86
C PRO A 592 16.27 2.02 -33.44
N ASN A 593 16.95 3.16 -33.30
CA ASN A 593 17.27 3.75 -32.00
C ASN A 593 16.22 4.78 -31.52
N ASN A 594 15.30 5.17 -32.39
CA ASN A 594 14.30 6.18 -32.07
C ASN A 594 13.19 5.62 -31.19
N PHE A 595 12.65 6.46 -30.33
CA PHE A 595 11.42 6.15 -29.62
C PHE A 595 10.22 6.51 -30.50
N LEU A 596 9.16 5.73 -30.36
CA LEU A 596 7.82 6.09 -30.81
C LEU A 596 7.02 6.59 -29.61
N GLU A 597 6.30 7.69 -29.78
CA GLU A 597 5.37 8.19 -28.78
C GLU A 597 3.98 8.28 -29.37
N VAL A 598 3.03 7.57 -28.77
CA VAL A 598 1.63 7.62 -29.14
C VAL A 598 0.87 8.45 -28.13
N THR A 599 0.11 9.44 -28.60
CA THR A 599 -0.88 10.18 -27.81
C THR A 599 -2.24 9.98 -28.45
N VAL A 600 -3.19 9.38 -27.72
CA VAL A 600 -4.57 9.18 -28.19
C VAL A 600 -5.55 9.89 -27.27
N VAL A 601 -6.45 10.65 -27.88
CA VAL A 601 -7.52 11.40 -27.22
C VAL A 601 -8.84 10.65 -27.38
N TYR A 602 -9.48 10.35 -26.25
CA TYR A 602 -10.88 9.97 -26.18
C TYR A 602 -11.72 11.23 -25.97
N GLY A 603 -12.15 11.84 -27.08
CA GLY A 603 -12.92 13.09 -27.10
C GLY A 603 -14.40 12.88 -26.80
N ASP A 604 -15.18 13.96 -26.81
CA ASP A 604 -16.63 13.88 -26.64
C ASP A 604 -17.33 13.14 -27.79
N ARG A 605 -16.96 13.44 -29.04
CA ARG A 605 -17.61 12.89 -30.26
C ARG A 605 -16.73 12.00 -31.11
N SER A 606 -15.45 11.88 -30.77
CA SER A 606 -14.49 11.13 -31.58
C SER A 606 -13.33 10.62 -30.75
N VAL A 607 -12.64 9.61 -31.29
CA VAL A 607 -11.34 9.12 -30.85
C VAL A 607 -10.34 9.41 -31.95
N TYR A 608 -9.22 10.04 -31.61
CA TYR A 608 -8.18 10.48 -32.55
C TYR A 608 -6.84 10.59 -31.83
N GLY A 609 -5.74 10.81 -32.55
CA GLY A 609 -4.42 10.81 -31.92
C GLY A 609 -3.29 11.15 -32.88
N ARG A 610 -2.06 11.14 -32.34
CA ARG A 610 -0.81 11.36 -33.07
C ARG A 610 0.24 10.34 -32.64
N LEU A 611 1.04 9.91 -33.60
CA LEU A 611 2.22 9.07 -33.42
C LEU A 611 3.45 9.87 -33.82
N TYR A 612 4.42 9.97 -32.91
CA TYR A 612 5.66 10.70 -33.11
C TYR A 612 6.84 9.73 -33.19
N GLU A 613 7.75 9.96 -34.12
CA GLU A 613 9.09 9.40 -34.08
C GLU A 613 10.01 10.43 -33.41
N LEU A 614 10.72 10.01 -32.36
CA LEU A 614 11.58 10.83 -31.52
C LEU A 614 13.02 10.33 -31.61
N ASN A 615 13.96 11.23 -31.89
CA ASN A 615 15.38 10.87 -31.88
C ASN A 615 15.92 10.66 -30.44
N SER A 616 17.22 10.35 -30.32
CA SER A 616 17.88 10.14 -29.01
C SER A 616 17.83 11.35 -28.07
N SER A 617 17.60 12.55 -28.60
CA SER A 617 17.42 13.78 -27.82
C SER A 617 15.95 14.12 -27.57
N LEU A 618 15.03 13.17 -27.83
CA LEU A 618 13.58 13.32 -27.71
C LEU A 618 12.98 14.44 -28.58
N VAL A 619 13.65 14.77 -29.69
CA VAL A 619 13.14 15.73 -30.67
C VAL A 619 12.30 15.00 -31.71
N VAL A 620 11.13 15.56 -32.04
CA VAL A 620 10.23 15.04 -33.08
C VAL A 620 10.94 15.11 -34.44
N VAL A 621 11.13 13.95 -35.05
CA VAL A 621 11.61 13.85 -36.44
C VAL A 621 10.48 13.58 -37.41
N ARG A 622 9.38 13.00 -36.94
CA ARG A 622 8.20 12.69 -37.77
C ARG A 622 6.94 12.63 -36.94
N THR A 623 5.84 13.03 -37.54
CA THR A 623 4.49 12.92 -36.95
C THR A 623 3.54 12.26 -37.94
N VAL A 624 2.73 11.33 -37.46
CA VAL A 624 1.64 10.69 -38.21
C VAL A 624 0.36 10.85 -37.40
N ASN A 625 -0.74 11.26 -38.04
CA ASN A 625 -2.04 11.35 -37.38
C ASN A 625 -2.75 9.99 -37.42
N PHE A 626 -3.43 9.65 -36.33
CA PHE A 626 -4.39 8.55 -36.32
C PHE A 626 -5.66 8.94 -37.09
N ALA A 627 -6.37 7.94 -37.62
CA ALA A 627 -7.69 8.16 -38.18
C ALA A 627 -8.66 8.68 -37.09
N THR A 628 -9.40 9.74 -37.38
CA THR A 628 -10.46 10.21 -36.46
C THR A 628 -11.68 9.31 -36.62
N VAL A 629 -12.11 8.67 -35.54
CA VAL A 629 -13.28 7.79 -35.54
C VAL A 629 -14.38 8.38 -34.67
N SER A 630 -15.57 8.55 -35.25
CA SER A 630 -16.72 9.11 -34.56
C SER A 630 -17.32 8.14 -33.55
N LYS A 631 -17.90 8.69 -32.48
CA LYS A 631 -18.69 7.97 -31.49
C LYS A 631 -19.84 8.84 -30.99
N THR A 632 -20.81 8.22 -30.30
CA THR A 632 -21.91 8.93 -29.65
C THR A 632 -21.38 9.97 -28.65
N ALA A 633 -21.94 11.17 -28.70
CA ALA A 633 -21.59 12.27 -27.79
C ALA A 633 -21.94 11.92 -26.34
N GLY A 634 -21.13 12.36 -25.37
CA GLY A 634 -21.37 12.11 -23.94
C GLY A 634 -21.00 10.71 -23.45
N VAL A 635 -20.81 9.75 -24.36
CA VAL A 635 -20.53 8.35 -24.02
C VAL A 635 -19.08 8.19 -23.56
N ARG A 636 -18.90 7.60 -22.38
CA ARG A 636 -17.61 7.42 -21.69
C ARG A 636 -16.97 6.07 -22.04
N ILE A 637 -15.70 5.93 -21.68
CA ILE A 637 -15.04 4.62 -21.67
C ILE A 637 -15.72 3.77 -20.59
N ALA A 638 -16.01 2.50 -20.89
CA ALA A 638 -16.56 1.56 -19.92
C ALA A 638 -15.58 1.37 -18.77
N THR A 639 -16.09 1.56 -17.55
CA THR A 639 -15.35 1.34 -16.32
C THR A 639 -14.88 -0.10 -16.23
N ASN A 640 -13.61 -0.27 -15.92
CA ASN A 640 -13.02 -1.58 -15.69
C ASN A 640 -12.73 -1.76 -14.19
N LYS A 641 -12.97 -2.98 -13.69
CA LYS A 641 -12.62 -3.33 -12.31
C LYS A 641 -11.11 -3.43 -12.11
N CYS A 642 -10.37 -3.68 -13.19
CA CYS A 642 -8.91 -3.71 -13.20
C CYS A 642 -8.30 -2.34 -13.52
N GLY A 643 -7.09 -2.13 -13.02
CA GLY A 643 -6.23 -1.01 -13.37
C GLY A 643 -5.58 -1.17 -14.74
N LEU A 644 -4.57 -0.36 -15.01
CA LEU A 644 -3.84 -0.39 -16.29
C LEU A 644 -2.53 -1.15 -16.13
N GLN A 645 -2.26 -2.07 -17.07
CA GLN A 645 -0.97 -2.74 -17.21
C GLN A 645 -0.26 -2.26 -18.48
N LEU A 646 1.06 -2.20 -18.41
CA LEU A 646 1.95 -1.96 -19.53
C LEU A 646 2.63 -3.26 -19.93
N GLY A 647 2.80 -3.41 -21.24
CA GLY A 647 3.54 -4.50 -21.87
C GLY A 647 2.88 -5.88 -21.83
N ARG A 648 1.65 -5.99 -21.33
CA ARG A 648 0.85 -7.23 -21.36
C ARG A 648 -0.58 -6.94 -21.78
N GLY A 649 -1.20 -7.92 -22.41
CA GLY A 649 -2.61 -7.93 -22.78
C GLY A 649 -2.99 -9.26 -23.45
N PRO A 650 -4.09 -9.29 -24.22
CA PRO A 650 -4.61 -10.49 -24.86
C PRO A 650 -3.79 -11.01 -26.07
N SER A 651 -2.89 -10.20 -26.61
CA SER A 651 -1.94 -10.57 -27.67
C SER A 651 -0.57 -10.94 -27.05
N TYR A 652 0.51 -10.82 -27.82
CA TYR A 652 1.85 -11.06 -27.27
C TYR A 652 2.24 -9.95 -26.30
N HIS A 653 2.95 -10.31 -25.24
CA HIS A 653 3.56 -9.33 -24.36
C HIS A 653 4.55 -8.48 -25.16
N PHE A 654 4.72 -7.23 -24.76
CA PHE A 654 5.63 -6.31 -25.44
C PHE A 654 7.08 -6.77 -25.39
N VAL A 655 7.85 -6.39 -26.40
CA VAL A 655 9.30 -6.63 -26.49
C VAL A 655 9.99 -5.32 -26.85
N GLY A 656 10.91 -4.88 -25.98
CA GLY A 656 11.56 -3.58 -26.07
C GLY A 656 11.41 -2.73 -24.81
N LEU A 657 11.34 -1.42 -24.99
CA LEU A 657 11.38 -0.44 -23.91
C LEU A 657 10.11 0.40 -23.85
N ILE A 658 9.63 0.69 -22.64
CA ILE A 658 8.63 1.74 -22.37
C ILE A 658 9.24 2.69 -21.35
N ASP A 659 9.54 3.93 -21.75
CA ASP A 659 10.18 4.93 -20.90
C ASP A 659 9.19 5.97 -20.36
N GLU A 660 7.96 6.02 -20.89
CA GLU A 660 6.95 6.94 -20.37
C GLU A 660 5.51 6.43 -20.53
N PHE A 661 4.70 6.70 -19.51
CA PHE A 661 3.25 6.60 -19.58
C PHE A 661 2.60 7.81 -18.90
N ALA A 662 1.66 8.46 -19.59
CA ALA A 662 0.93 9.60 -19.04
C ALA A 662 -0.57 9.59 -19.36
N VAL A 663 -1.35 10.21 -18.47
CA VAL A 663 -2.78 10.44 -18.64
C VAL A 663 -3.11 11.90 -18.39
N TYR A 664 -3.85 12.48 -19.33
CA TYR A 664 -4.35 13.85 -19.35
C TYR A 664 -5.85 13.80 -19.20
N GLU A 665 -6.40 14.56 -18.27
CA GLU A 665 -7.84 14.68 -18.10
C GLU A 665 -8.14 16.13 -17.81
N GLN A 666 -9.34 16.60 -18.13
CA GLN A 666 -9.80 17.92 -17.71
C GLN A 666 -8.88 19.06 -18.17
N CYS A 667 -8.44 19.03 -19.43
CA CYS A 667 -7.72 20.15 -20.03
C CYS A 667 -8.71 21.16 -20.64
N LYS A 668 -8.36 22.45 -20.64
CA LYS A 668 -9.15 23.49 -21.34
C LYS A 668 -9.22 23.18 -22.83
N ASN A 669 -8.09 22.79 -23.40
CA ASN A 669 -7.97 22.21 -24.72
C ASN A 669 -7.17 20.90 -24.59
N ILE A 670 -7.81 19.75 -24.82
CA ILE A 670 -7.14 18.45 -24.71
C ILE A 670 -6.10 18.25 -25.82
N ASP A 671 -6.20 18.98 -26.93
CA ASP A 671 -5.21 18.91 -28.03
C ASP A 671 -3.85 19.48 -27.63
N GLU A 672 -3.76 20.25 -26.54
CA GLU A 672 -2.47 20.67 -25.97
C GLU A 672 -1.70 19.50 -25.33
N ALA A 673 -2.30 18.31 -25.17
CA ALA A 673 -1.58 17.10 -24.78
C ALA A 673 -0.67 16.56 -25.91
N PHE A 674 -0.88 17.01 -27.15
CA PHE A 674 0.00 16.70 -28.27
C PHE A 674 1.30 17.48 -28.16
N ARG A 675 2.42 16.85 -28.54
CA ARG A 675 3.68 17.57 -28.73
C ARG A 675 3.52 18.65 -29.80
N ILE A 676 4.07 19.83 -29.49
CA ILE A 676 4.21 20.97 -30.40
C ILE A 676 5.37 20.72 -31.34
#